data_AF-A0A3A4NSK6-F1
#
_entry.id   AF-A0A3A4NSK6-F1
#
_cell.length_a   1.000
_cell.length_b   1.000
_cell.length_c   1.000
_cell.angle_alpha   90.00
_cell.angle_beta   90.00
_cell.angle_gamma   90.00
#
_symmetry.space_group_name_H-M   'P 1'
#
loop_
_entity.id
_entity.type
_entity.pdbx_description
1 polymer ?
#
loop_
_entity_poly.entity_id
_entity_poly.type
_entity_poly.pdbx_seq_one_letter_code
_entity_poly.pdbx_strand_id
1 'polypeptide(L)'
;MASGESSRSESAEHFFRVYRSLRALLRLSHMKKNCATAFLLLLFLVVFISASCSKEQDKNVRRLAMALPQDPTSLDPAMIVDVTGGSVAAKLYNGLVRFDERMSVAPDIASGWDISDAGTTYIFTLRRDIFFHNGRRLTAHDVKYSFERVLSPDSGSRRKWLFDPIRGARTFMEGDAGEVSGLQVVDDYTIRIELDRPLAVFLQFLAMPNAYVVPREEVERWGNDFSDHAAGTGPFILKEWRHDERLTLARNDAYYAEHARVDEMEYRVIPEDFTRVAEFEAGNLDILEIPAAEYARISADRARQKQMKVRGGLNTYYLGFNCQKPPMNDASFRRALSQAIDRQKIVEVILQGRAQVAGGPIPPELPGHSHRDSALKYDPVTARAELSSERRPQRPLKLYQSADQRTLEVAEAIQYYLRRAGVDVEIVQLEWTAYKQAVNDGLADMFLLSWYADYPDAENFLYPVFHSSNWGASGNRSFYRNPVFDSLIERAQREPDERKRAALYAQAETVVIDEAPWVFLWHRTDHFLAQPWVKGFEPAAIPHADKGTGVEVAGAEDNNGRPGLAGLLFLAPIAGIFAFGIGYPLVRPSLLPYAARRLLIAVPTLIGVALIVFMILKMAPGDPALALVGERADPQTIEQLRRELRLDDPLAAQFANYLRLICKGELGRSYYTKRPVARSLMEKFPNTLRLAGAAITISILFGVTLGVVSALKHNTVTDKLLGMISVAGISTPVFWLALLLVFVFAYTLNWLPPSGMGRGELAYLVLPAIALGTNSAAFIARVTRSSMLEILSQPFITTARAKGLTPLTAAIKHALRNALIPITTLIGIDMGSYLNGSVLTETIFGWDGIGRYAMTGILKHDYPVILGTVLFGAAVFVAVNLLVDLLYAAIDPRIELQKEK
;
A
#
# COMPACT_ATOMS: atom_id res chain seq x y z
N MET A 1 -71.95 38.08 18.81
CA MET A 1 -70.87 37.44 18.02
C MET A 1 -70.05 38.55 17.37
N ALA A 2 -68.72 38.52 17.33
CA ALA A 2 -67.73 37.82 18.15
C ALA A 2 -66.39 38.62 18.07
N SER A 3 -65.45 38.35 18.98
CA SER A 3 -64.14 39.01 19.08
C SER A 3 -63.36 39.11 17.75
N GLY A 4 -62.70 40.25 17.48
CA GLY A 4 -61.86 40.40 16.29
C GLY A 4 -60.82 41.54 16.28
N GLU A 5 -61.17 42.77 16.67
CA GLU A 5 -60.37 43.95 16.24
C GLU A 5 -59.75 44.83 17.34
N SER A 6 -60.00 44.57 18.63
CA SER A 6 -59.51 45.41 19.74
C SER A 6 -58.01 45.28 20.07
N SER A 7 -57.22 44.59 19.25
CA SER A 7 -55.76 44.42 19.42
C SER A 7 -54.92 45.22 18.43
N ARG A 8 -55.53 46.00 17.53
CA ARG A 8 -54.85 46.66 16.39
C ARG A 8 -54.46 48.13 16.60
N SER A 9 -54.95 48.80 17.65
CA SER A 9 -54.70 50.24 17.90
C SER A 9 -53.45 50.48 18.77
N GLU A 10 -53.36 49.91 19.96
CA GLU A 10 -52.19 50.08 20.85
C GLU A 10 -50.89 49.55 20.22
N SER A 11 -50.99 48.46 19.46
CA SER A 11 -49.89 47.88 18.69
C SER A 11 -49.31 48.85 17.66
N ALA A 12 -50.11 49.75 17.08
CA ALA A 12 -49.67 50.70 16.08
C ALA A 12 -48.83 51.85 16.68
N GLU A 13 -49.27 52.43 17.81
CA GLU A 13 -48.49 53.46 18.50
C GLU A 13 -47.20 52.91 19.10
N HIS A 14 -47.24 51.71 19.71
CA HIS A 14 -46.06 51.09 20.27
C HIS A 14 -45.02 50.78 19.17
N PHE A 15 -45.46 50.31 18.01
CA PHE A 15 -44.60 50.10 16.84
C PHE A 15 -43.98 51.41 16.35
N PHE A 16 -44.75 52.51 16.26
CA PHE A 16 -44.21 53.80 15.83
C PHE A 16 -43.22 54.45 16.82
N ARG A 17 -43.38 54.25 18.14
CA ARG A 17 -42.36 54.66 19.12
C ARG A 17 -41.07 53.87 18.94
N VAL A 18 -41.14 52.54 18.86
CA VAL A 18 -39.97 51.67 18.64
C VAL A 18 -39.26 52.00 17.32
N TYR A 19 -40.02 52.23 16.24
CA TYR A 19 -39.48 52.59 14.93
C TYR A 19 -38.73 53.94 14.95
N ARG A 20 -39.24 54.95 15.68
CA ARG A 20 -38.51 56.23 15.85
C ARG A 20 -37.22 56.05 16.66
N SER A 21 -37.24 55.26 17.73
CA SER A 21 -36.04 54.97 18.54
C SER A 21 -34.95 54.22 17.75
N LEU A 22 -35.30 53.19 16.95
CA LEU A 22 -34.34 52.53 16.06
C LEU A 22 -33.78 53.49 15.00
N ARG A 23 -34.61 54.40 14.46
CA ARG A 23 -34.16 55.35 13.43
C ARG A 23 -33.21 56.43 13.95
N ALA A 24 -33.22 56.71 15.26
CA ALA A 24 -32.20 57.51 15.93
C ALA A 24 -30.88 56.72 16.10
N LEU A 25 -30.95 55.48 16.61
CA LEU A 25 -29.79 54.59 16.76
C LEU A 25 -29.04 54.31 15.44
N LEU A 26 -29.74 54.34 14.31
CA LEU A 26 -29.17 54.11 12.98
C LEU A 26 -28.58 55.35 12.28
N ARG A 27 -28.48 56.51 12.97
CA ARG A 27 -27.80 57.71 12.45
C ARG A 27 -26.38 57.95 13.01
N LEU A 28 -25.89 57.08 13.90
CA LEU A 28 -24.51 57.12 14.40
C LEU A 28 -23.84 55.74 14.32
N SER A 29 -22.52 55.74 14.17
CA SER A 29 -21.64 54.60 13.88
C SER A 29 -21.82 53.95 12.49
N HIS A 30 -20.72 53.87 11.72
CA HIS A 30 -20.69 53.30 10.36
C HIS A 30 -20.39 51.78 10.34
N MET A 31 -20.35 51.14 11.51
CA MET A 31 -19.86 49.77 11.71
C MET A 31 -20.89 48.90 12.43
N LYS A 32 -21.88 48.34 11.69
CA LYS A 32 -22.65 47.15 12.14
C LYS A 32 -23.58 46.48 11.12
N LYS A 33 -23.87 47.09 9.95
CA LYS A 33 -24.70 46.43 8.91
C LYS A 33 -24.12 45.07 8.50
N ASN A 34 -22.81 45.02 8.23
CA ASN A 34 -22.12 43.77 7.88
C ASN A 34 -22.28 42.70 8.97
N CYS A 35 -22.28 43.06 10.26
CA CYS A 35 -22.47 42.09 11.33
C CYS A 35 -23.90 41.52 11.38
N ALA A 36 -24.94 42.33 11.21
CA ALA A 36 -26.32 41.84 11.23
C ALA A 36 -26.60 40.91 10.02
N THR A 37 -26.14 41.29 8.83
CA THR A 37 -26.31 40.48 7.62
C THR A 37 -25.40 39.24 7.64
N ALA A 38 -24.17 39.35 8.14
CA ALA A 38 -23.28 38.19 8.30
C ALA A 38 -23.74 37.25 9.42
N PHE A 39 -24.41 37.71 10.47
CA PHE A 39 -24.97 36.83 11.51
C PHE A 39 -26.18 36.05 10.98
N LEU A 40 -27.07 36.70 10.21
CA LEU A 40 -28.15 36.02 9.49
C LEU A 40 -27.62 35.04 8.43
N LEU A 41 -26.59 35.42 7.68
CA LEU A 41 -25.94 34.52 6.71
C LEU A 41 -25.16 33.39 7.40
N LEU A 42 -24.49 33.61 8.53
CA LEU A 42 -23.89 32.53 9.31
C LEU A 42 -24.95 31.58 9.85
N LEU A 43 -26.10 32.09 10.33
CA LEU A 43 -27.18 31.23 10.79
C LEU A 43 -27.74 30.39 9.63
N PHE A 44 -27.92 30.99 8.45
CA PHE A 44 -28.34 30.27 7.24
C PHE A 44 -27.28 29.28 6.76
N LEU A 45 -26.00 29.62 6.86
CA LEU A 45 -24.87 28.76 6.47
C LEU A 45 -24.72 27.59 7.45
N VAL A 46 -24.88 27.81 8.76
CA VAL A 46 -24.86 26.75 9.79
C VAL A 46 -26.06 25.82 9.61
N VAL A 47 -27.26 26.35 9.30
CA VAL A 47 -28.44 25.54 8.97
C VAL A 47 -28.28 24.77 7.64
N PHE A 48 -27.57 25.32 6.64
CA PHE A 48 -27.26 24.57 5.42
C PHE A 48 -26.12 23.56 5.58
N ILE A 49 -25.15 23.82 6.45
CA ILE A 49 -24.07 22.89 6.81
C ILE A 49 -24.66 21.69 7.58
N SER A 50 -25.63 21.90 8.48
CA SER A 50 -26.39 20.79 9.09
C SER A 50 -27.41 20.13 8.15
N ALA A 51 -27.81 20.78 7.05
CA ALA A 51 -28.69 20.22 6.02
C ALA A 51 -27.97 19.66 4.77
N SER A 52 -26.64 19.64 4.74
CA SER A 52 -25.84 19.05 3.65
C SER A 52 -24.86 17.98 4.14
N CYS A 53 -25.14 17.36 5.29
CA CYS A 53 -24.48 16.13 5.72
C CYS A 53 -25.13 14.88 5.06
N SER A 54 -25.20 14.89 3.73
CA SER A 54 -25.58 13.72 2.93
C SER A 54 -25.11 13.88 1.47
N LYS A 55 -23.89 13.42 1.19
CA LYS A 55 -23.62 12.81 -0.10
C LYS A 55 -24.11 11.37 -0.01
N GLU A 56 -24.91 10.92 -0.97
CA GLU A 56 -25.19 9.48 -1.07
C GLU A 56 -23.93 8.76 -1.57
N GLN A 57 -23.10 8.31 -0.62
CA GLN A 57 -22.89 6.86 -0.54
C GLN A 57 -24.26 6.22 -0.36
N ASP A 58 -24.53 5.08 -0.99
CA ASP A 58 -25.68 4.29 -0.58
C ASP A 58 -25.50 3.92 0.89
N LYS A 59 -26.26 4.58 1.77
CA LYS A 59 -26.08 4.51 3.23
C LYS A 59 -26.34 3.10 3.79
N ASN A 60 -26.93 2.25 2.97
CA ASN A 60 -27.25 0.86 3.28
C ASN A 60 -26.12 -0.12 2.95
N VAL A 61 -25.13 0.26 2.13
CA VAL A 61 -24.02 -0.61 1.71
C VAL A 61 -22.97 -0.68 2.81
N ARG A 62 -22.93 -1.83 3.51
CA ARG A 62 -21.94 -2.14 4.54
C ARG A 62 -20.65 -2.58 3.86
N ARG A 63 -19.75 -1.64 3.60
CA ARG A 63 -18.40 -1.92 3.07
C ARG A 63 -17.39 -2.12 4.20
N LEU A 64 -16.54 -3.14 4.07
CA LEU A 64 -15.36 -3.36 4.90
C LEU A 64 -14.09 -2.92 4.15
N ALA A 65 -13.37 -1.92 4.66
CA ALA A 65 -12.13 -1.43 4.08
C ALA A 65 -10.88 -2.02 4.78
N MET A 66 -9.94 -2.56 4.02
CA MET A 66 -8.69 -3.15 4.51
C MET A 66 -7.51 -2.73 3.61
N ALA A 67 -6.29 -2.89 4.11
CA ALA A 67 -5.08 -2.65 3.34
C ALA A 67 -4.30 -3.94 3.07
N LEU A 68 -3.71 -4.04 1.88
CA LEU A 68 -2.74 -5.05 1.52
C LEU A 68 -1.34 -4.41 1.52
N PRO A 69 -0.31 -5.07 2.08
CA PRO A 69 1.06 -4.55 2.10
C PRO A 69 1.78 -4.67 0.75
N GLN A 70 1.18 -5.35 -0.21
CA GLN A 70 1.61 -5.51 -1.60
C GLN A 70 0.39 -5.92 -2.44
N ASP A 71 0.43 -5.69 -3.75
CA ASP A 71 -0.59 -6.24 -4.65
C ASP A 71 -0.46 -7.79 -4.74
N PRO A 72 -1.56 -8.56 -4.90
CA PRO A 72 -1.47 -10.00 -5.16
C PRO A 72 -0.66 -10.33 -6.42
N THR A 73 0.11 -11.42 -6.44
CA THR A 73 0.83 -11.81 -7.67
C THR A 73 -0.06 -12.51 -8.70
N SER A 74 -1.20 -13.04 -8.23
CA SER A 74 -2.20 -13.75 -9.03
C SER A 74 -3.48 -13.92 -8.21
N LEU A 75 -4.63 -14.02 -8.87
CA LEU A 75 -5.90 -14.50 -8.29
C LEU A 75 -6.36 -15.84 -8.89
N ASP A 76 -5.70 -16.32 -9.94
CA ASP A 76 -5.87 -17.68 -10.48
C ASP A 76 -5.32 -18.73 -9.49
N PRO A 77 -6.18 -19.68 -9.01
CA PRO A 77 -5.78 -20.82 -8.19
C PRO A 77 -4.53 -21.57 -8.66
N ALA A 78 -4.33 -21.75 -9.97
CA ALA A 78 -3.16 -22.48 -10.47
C ALA A 78 -1.84 -21.73 -10.29
N MET A 79 -1.90 -20.40 -10.23
CA MET A 79 -0.73 -19.51 -10.29
C MET A 79 -0.42 -18.80 -8.96
N ILE A 80 -1.33 -18.86 -7.97
CA ILE A 80 -1.10 -18.32 -6.63
C ILE A 80 0.13 -18.97 -5.97
N VAL A 81 1.13 -18.14 -5.67
CA VAL A 81 2.34 -18.49 -4.93
C VAL A 81 2.52 -17.71 -3.63
N ASP A 82 1.78 -16.60 -3.46
CA ASP A 82 1.89 -15.68 -2.33
C ASP A 82 0.65 -15.70 -1.40
N VAL A 83 0.83 -15.22 -0.17
CA VAL A 83 -0.20 -15.24 0.89
C VAL A 83 -1.32 -14.21 0.64
N THR A 84 -1.01 -13.09 -0.01
CA THR A 84 -1.99 -12.04 -0.35
C THR A 84 -3.00 -12.58 -1.36
N GLY A 85 -2.51 -13.16 -2.47
CA GLY A 85 -3.35 -13.83 -3.48
C GLY A 85 -4.20 -14.95 -2.89
N GLY A 86 -3.61 -15.83 -2.06
CA GLY A 86 -4.35 -16.89 -1.39
C GLY A 86 -5.46 -16.40 -0.45
N SER A 87 -5.24 -15.30 0.29
CA SER A 87 -6.22 -14.70 1.20
C SER A 87 -7.42 -14.07 0.49
N VAL A 88 -7.18 -13.45 -0.68
CA VAL A 88 -8.23 -12.89 -1.53
C VAL A 88 -8.96 -13.99 -2.30
N ALA A 89 -8.25 -14.98 -2.86
CA ALA A 89 -8.84 -16.11 -3.58
C ALA A 89 -9.79 -16.94 -2.69
N ALA A 90 -9.51 -17.05 -1.38
CA ALA A 90 -10.43 -17.72 -0.45
C ALA A 90 -11.84 -17.09 -0.41
N LYS A 91 -11.97 -15.80 -0.74
CA LYS A 91 -13.23 -15.06 -0.87
C LYS A 91 -13.95 -15.31 -2.20
N LEU A 92 -13.18 -15.65 -3.24
CA LEU A 92 -13.63 -15.78 -4.64
C LEU A 92 -13.99 -17.22 -5.02
N TYR A 93 -13.34 -18.23 -4.44
CA TYR A 93 -13.50 -19.63 -4.83
C TYR A 93 -13.71 -20.56 -3.62
N ASN A 94 -14.08 -21.80 -3.89
CA ASN A 94 -14.14 -22.90 -2.93
C ASN A 94 -13.36 -24.11 -3.45
N GLY A 95 -12.89 -24.97 -2.53
CA GLY A 95 -12.30 -26.27 -2.84
C GLY A 95 -13.33 -27.41 -2.67
N LEU A 96 -12.92 -28.65 -2.90
CA LEU A 96 -13.72 -29.81 -2.47
C LEU A 96 -14.01 -29.75 -0.97
N VAL A 97 -13.00 -29.35 -0.20
CA VAL A 97 -13.01 -29.14 1.24
C VAL A 97 -12.35 -27.80 1.57
N ARG A 98 -12.42 -27.39 2.84
CA ARG A 98 -11.83 -26.15 3.35
C ARG A 98 -11.32 -26.37 4.77
N PHE A 99 -10.62 -25.38 5.31
CA PHE A 99 -10.40 -25.27 6.75
C PHE A 99 -11.60 -24.61 7.44
N ASP A 100 -11.85 -24.96 8.70
CA ASP A 100 -12.79 -24.28 9.60
C ASP A 100 -12.07 -23.34 10.58
N GLU A 101 -12.84 -22.74 11.51
CA GLU A 101 -12.32 -21.84 12.55
C GLU A 101 -11.31 -22.50 13.50
N ARG A 102 -11.30 -23.84 13.57
CA ARG A 102 -10.38 -24.66 14.36
C ARG A 102 -9.22 -25.19 13.53
N MET A 103 -9.16 -24.80 12.26
CA MET A 103 -8.22 -25.28 11.24
C MET A 103 -8.38 -26.77 10.88
N SER A 104 -9.47 -27.41 11.30
CA SER A 104 -9.83 -28.77 10.88
C SER A 104 -10.36 -28.76 9.45
N VAL A 105 -10.24 -29.89 8.74
CA VAL A 105 -10.85 -30.03 7.41
C VAL A 105 -12.37 -30.16 7.55
N ALA A 106 -13.11 -29.32 6.82
CA ALA A 106 -14.55 -29.30 6.76
C ALA A 106 -15.06 -29.40 5.29
N PRO A 107 -16.29 -29.91 5.07
CA PRO A 107 -16.95 -29.89 3.77
C PRO A 107 -17.05 -28.48 3.19
N ASP A 108 -16.83 -28.34 1.88
CA ASP A 108 -17.02 -27.10 1.13
C ASP A 108 -17.88 -27.34 -0.12
N ILE A 109 -17.29 -27.55 -1.31
CA ILE A 109 -18.04 -27.97 -2.52
C ILE A 109 -18.56 -29.41 -2.37
N ALA A 110 -17.77 -30.29 -1.76
CA ALA A 110 -18.26 -31.61 -1.38
C ALA A 110 -19.23 -31.47 -0.20
N SER A 111 -20.34 -32.20 -0.23
CA SER A 111 -21.22 -32.37 0.94
C SER A 111 -20.64 -33.36 1.95
N GLY A 112 -19.80 -34.28 1.47
CA GLY A 112 -19.09 -35.29 2.25
C GLY A 112 -18.22 -36.16 1.34
N TRP A 113 -17.40 -37.02 1.94
CA TRP A 113 -16.52 -37.94 1.22
C TRP A 113 -16.32 -39.25 1.97
N ASP A 114 -16.13 -40.32 1.21
CA ASP A 114 -15.74 -41.64 1.71
C ASP A 114 -14.26 -41.91 1.37
N ILE A 115 -13.58 -42.69 2.23
CA ILE A 115 -12.19 -43.10 2.03
C ILE A 115 -12.13 -44.63 2.10
N SER A 116 -11.68 -45.28 1.02
CA SER A 116 -11.57 -46.74 0.91
C SER A 116 -10.14 -47.20 0.64
N ASP A 117 -9.96 -48.50 0.40
CA ASP A 117 -8.72 -49.09 -0.14
C ASP A 117 -7.46 -48.77 0.68
N ALA A 118 -7.61 -48.81 2.02
CA ALA A 118 -6.58 -48.47 3.01
C ALA A 118 -6.02 -47.04 2.90
N GLY A 119 -6.81 -46.09 2.39
CA GLY A 119 -6.48 -44.66 2.33
C GLY A 119 -5.94 -44.19 0.97
N THR A 120 -6.06 -44.98 -0.09
CA THR A 120 -5.68 -44.58 -1.46
C THR A 120 -6.84 -44.03 -2.28
N THR A 121 -8.07 -44.49 -2.04
CA THR A 121 -9.26 -44.07 -2.79
C THR A 121 -10.09 -43.09 -1.97
N TYR A 122 -10.39 -41.94 -2.56
CA TYR A 122 -11.29 -40.92 -2.01
C TYR A 122 -12.47 -40.73 -2.96
N ILE A 123 -13.71 -40.72 -2.46
CA ILE A 123 -14.91 -40.49 -3.27
C ILE A 123 -15.66 -39.29 -2.68
N PHE A 124 -15.72 -38.19 -3.43
CA PHE A 124 -16.38 -36.96 -3.00
C PHE A 124 -17.77 -36.85 -3.64
N THR A 125 -18.79 -36.68 -2.80
CA THR A 125 -20.14 -36.31 -3.26
C THR A 125 -20.25 -34.79 -3.29
N LEU A 126 -20.60 -34.22 -4.44
CA LEU A 126 -20.66 -32.77 -4.65
C LEU A 126 -22.07 -32.23 -4.38
N ARG A 127 -22.12 -31.01 -3.85
CA ARG A 127 -23.35 -30.22 -3.69
C ARG A 127 -23.95 -29.90 -5.06
N ARG A 128 -25.28 -30.05 -5.19
CA ARG A 128 -26.00 -29.82 -6.45
C ARG A 128 -26.45 -28.38 -6.63
N ASP A 129 -26.44 -27.61 -5.55
CA ASP A 129 -26.89 -26.23 -5.37
C ASP A 129 -25.79 -25.18 -5.62
N ILE A 130 -24.59 -25.60 -6.03
CA ILE A 130 -23.46 -24.70 -6.30
C ILE A 130 -23.47 -24.19 -7.75
N PHE A 131 -23.29 -22.89 -7.88
CA PHE A 131 -23.12 -22.18 -9.14
C PHE A 131 -21.83 -21.35 -9.11
N PHE A 132 -21.16 -21.27 -10.25
CA PHE A 132 -20.11 -20.29 -10.49
C PHE A 132 -20.69 -18.88 -10.61
N HIS A 133 -19.84 -17.86 -10.45
CA HIS A 133 -20.23 -16.45 -10.56
C HIS A 133 -20.84 -16.06 -11.92
N ASN A 134 -20.58 -16.83 -12.98
CA ASN A 134 -21.21 -16.66 -14.30
C ASN A 134 -22.61 -17.32 -14.41
N GLY A 135 -23.12 -17.92 -13.34
CA GLY A 135 -24.43 -18.58 -13.27
C GLY A 135 -24.46 -20.04 -13.74
N ARG A 136 -23.35 -20.60 -14.23
CA ARG A 136 -23.29 -22.03 -14.57
C ARG A 136 -23.22 -22.88 -13.29
N ARG A 137 -23.93 -24.01 -13.26
CA ARG A 137 -23.82 -25.00 -12.17
C ARG A 137 -22.46 -25.69 -12.19
N LEU A 138 -21.88 -25.94 -11.02
CA LEU A 138 -20.63 -26.70 -10.86
C LEU A 138 -20.88 -28.21 -11.02
N THR A 139 -19.89 -28.91 -11.58
CA THR A 139 -19.87 -30.36 -11.79
C THR A 139 -18.52 -30.99 -11.42
N ALA A 140 -18.47 -32.32 -11.32
CA ALA A 140 -17.25 -33.10 -11.12
C ALA A 140 -16.22 -32.93 -12.25
N HIS A 141 -16.67 -32.62 -13.48
CA HIS A 141 -15.78 -32.29 -14.59
C HIS A 141 -14.96 -31.02 -14.34
N ASP A 142 -15.50 -30.05 -13.62
CA ASP A 142 -14.80 -28.81 -13.26
C ASP A 142 -13.68 -29.07 -12.25
N VAL A 143 -13.92 -29.98 -11.30
CA VAL A 143 -12.93 -30.41 -10.30
C VAL A 143 -11.76 -31.11 -11.00
N LYS A 144 -12.05 -32.07 -11.90
CA LYS A 144 -11.03 -32.76 -12.71
C LYS A 144 -10.22 -31.75 -13.52
N TYR A 145 -10.88 -30.89 -14.30
CA TYR A 145 -10.23 -29.85 -15.09
C TYR A 145 -9.32 -28.96 -14.24
N SER A 146 -9.77 -28.53 -13.06
CA SER A 146 -9.00 -27.64 -12.19
C SER A 146 -7.70 -28.27 -11.72
N PHE A 147 -7.71 -29.54 -11.32
CA PHE A 147 -6.52 -30.23 -10.82
C PHE A 147 -5.57 -30.64 -11.96
N GLU A 148 -6.11 -31.10 -13.09
CA GLU A 148 -5.34 -31.36 -14.32
C GLU A 148 -4.70 -30.07 -14.84
N ARG A 149 -5.39 -28.92 -14.77
CA ARG A 149 -4.82 -27.62 -15.15
C ARG A 149 -3.62 -27.23 -14.29
N VAL A 150 -3.61 -27.53 -12.99
CA VAL A 150 -2.43 -27.27 -12.14
C VAL A 150 -1.26 -28.17 -12.56
N LEU A 151 -1.51 -29.47 -12.75
CA LEU A 151 -0.49 -30.45 -13.14
C LEU A 151 0.08 -30.22 -14.55
N SER A 152 -0.75 -29.78 -15.50
CA SER A 152 -0.46 -29.69 -16.94
C SER A 152 0.95 -29.15 -17.24
N PRO A 153 1.74 -29.77 -18.14
CA PRO A 153 3.11 -29.36 -18.44
C PRO A 153 3.25 -27.84 -18.63
N ASP A 154 2.37 -27.26 -19.45
CA ASP A 154 2.35 -25.85 -19.84
C ASP A 154 1.78 -24.89 -18.77
N SER A 155 1.30 -25.39 -17.62
CA SER A 155 0.56 -24.56 -16.64
C SER A 155 1.39 -23.47 -15.98
N GLY A 156 2.73 -23.55 -16.02
CA GLY A 156 3.62 -22.66 -15.28
C GLY A 156 3.54 -22.76 -13.74
N SER A 157 2.65 -23.60 -13.20
CA SER A 157 2.39 -23.67 -11.76
C SER A 157 3.59 -24.19 -10.98
N ARG A 158 3.89 -23.52 -9.85
CA ARG A 158 4.89 -23.96 -8.86
C ARG A 158 4.32 -24.88 -7.78
N ARG A 159 3.01 -25.19 -7.85
CA ARG A 159 2.24 -25.88 -6.80
C ARG A 159 1.77 -27.29 -7.20
N LYS A 160 2.31 -27.84 -8.31
CA LYS A 160 2.03 -29.20 -8.81
C LYS A 160 2.18 -30.32 -7.78
N TRP A 161 3.05 -30.13 -6.78
CA TRP A 161 3.31 -31.12 -5.73
C TRP A 161 2.09 -31.49 -4.88
N LEU A 162 1.05 -30.63 -4.81
CA LEU A 162 -0.21 -30.97 -4.14
C LEU A 162 -0.91 -32.18 -4.79
N PHE A 163 -0.69 -32.40 -6.09
CA PHE A 163 -1.40 -33.39 -6.89
C PHE A 163 -0.50 -34.51 -7.45
N ASP A 164 0.84 -34.43 -7.32
CA ASP A 164 1.77 -35.54 -7.60
C ASP A 164 1.43 -36.86 -6.86
N PRO A 165 0.81 -36.88 -5.65
CA PRO A 165 0.32 -38.12 -5.03
C PRO A 165 -0.80 -38.84 -5.78
N ILE A 166 -1.50 -38.17 -6.71
CA ILE A 166 -2.62 -38.74 -7.46
C ILE A 166 -2.08 -39.67 -8.56
N ARG A 167 -2.70 -40.85 -8.67
CA ARG A 167 -2.30 -41.92 -9.58
C ARG A 167 -2.19 -41.43 -11.02
N GLY A 168 -0.99 -41.56 -11.60
CA GLY A 168 -0.70 -41.12 -12.97
C GLY A 168 -0.53 -39.61 -13.16
N ALA A 169 -0.54 -38.80 -12.09
CA ALA A 169 -0.26 -37.37 -12.18
C ALA A 169 1.13 -37.09 -12.77
N ARG A 170 2.13 -37.90 -12.43
CA ARG A 170 3.51 -37.73 -12.92
C ARG A 170 3.64 -37.93 -14.42
N THR A 171 3.11 -39.02 -14.96
CA THR A 171 3.07 -39.28 -16.41
C THR A 171 2.32 -38.20 -17.19
N PHE A 172 1.33 -37.54 -16.56
CA PHE A 172 0.64 -36.39 -17.14
C PHE A 172 1.49 -35.10 -17.07
N MET A 173 2.20 -34.85 -15.96
CA MET A 173 3.18 -33.75 -15.85
C MET A 173 4.37 -33.88 -16.82
N GLU A 174 4.74 -35.11 -17.18
CA GLU A 174 5.82 -35.44 -18.12
C GLU A 174 5.35 -35.37 -19.60
N GLY A 175 4.04 -35.34 -19.85
CA GLY A 175 3.44 -35.25 -21.19
C GLY A 175 3.15 -36.61 -21.85
N ASP A 176 3.45 -37.72 -21.18
CA ASP A 176 3.24 -39.09 -21.67
C ASP A 176 1.77 -39.57 -21.56
N ALA A 177 0.92 -38.87 -20.81
CA ALA A 177 -0.49 -39.16 -20.64
C ALA A 177 -1.38 -37.93 -20.94
N GLY A 178 -2.51 -38.15 -21.64
CA GLY A 178 -3.47 -37.09 -21.99
C GLY A 178 -4.49 -36.72 -20.91
N GLU A 179 -4.57 -37.50 -19.83
CA GLU A 179 -5.38 -37.24 -18.64
C GLU A 179 -4.73 -37.89 -17.40
N VAL A 180 -5.13 -37.47 -16.20
CA VAL A 180 -4.69 -38.05 -14.93
C VAL A 180 -5.58 -39.24 -14.58
N SER A 181 -5.05 -40.46 -14.66
CA SER A 181 -5.82 -41.71 -14.50
C SER A 181 -6.47 -41.89 -13.12
N GLY A 182 -5.91 -41.26 -12.09
CA GLY A 182 -6.49 -41.18 -10.76
C GLY A 182 -7.63 -40.19 -10.59
N LEU A 183 -7.89 -39.29 -11.55
CA LEU A 183 -9.02 -38.34 -11.52
C LEU A 183 -10.17 -38.88 -12.38
N GLN A 184 -11.17 -39.46 -11.72
CA GLN A 184 -12.26 -40.19 -12.35
C GLN A 184 -13.61 -39.53 -12.01
N VAL A 185 -14.26 -38.94 -13.02
CA VAL A 185 -15.64 -38.47 -12.90
C VAL A 185 -16.55 -39.69 -13.03
N VAL A 186 -17.34 -39.97 -11.98
CA VAL A 186 -18.28 -41.10 -11.92
C VAL A 186 -19.66 -40.65 -12.42
N ASP A 187 -20.08 -39.46 -12.02
CA ASP A 187 -21.23 -38.72 -12.56
C ASP A 187 -21.02 -37.21 -12.32
N ASP A 188 -21.91 -36.36 -12.83
CA ASP A 188 -21.89 -34.89 -12.70
C ASP A 188 -21.62 -34.38 -11.27
N TYR A 189 -21.94 -35.15 -10.22
CA TYR A 189 -21.80 -34.79 -8.81
C TYR A 189 -20.98 -35.78 -7.99
N THR A 190 -20.23 -36.69 -8.64
CA THR A 190 -19.39 -37.68 -7.96
C THR A 190 -18.01 -37.77 -8.61
N ILE A 191 -16.97 -37.39 -7.86
CA ILE A 191 -15.57 -37.54 -8.30
C ILE A 191 -14.82 -38.52 -7.39
N ARG A 192 -14.16 -39.50 -8.02
CA ARG A 192 -13.24 -40.46 -7.41
C ARG A 192 -11.81 -40.00 -7.67
N ILE A 193 -11.01 -39.96 -6.61
CA ILE A 193 -9.57 -39.64 -6.63
C ILE A 193 -8.81 -40.85 -6.10
N GLU A 194 -7.93 -41.43 -6.92
CA GLU A 194 -7.01 -42.50 -6.52
C GLU A 194 -5.59 -41.97 -6.32
N LEU A 195 -4.93 -42.36 -5.23
CA LEU A 195 -3.55 -42.04 -4.90
C LEU A 195 -2.63 -43.24 -5.13
N ASP A 196 -1.38 -42.99 -5.53
CA ASP A 196 -0.36 -44.05 -5.68
C ASP A 196 0.09 -44.64 -4.32
N ARG A 197 -0.19 -43.95 -3.21
CA ARG A 197 0.06 -44.41 -1.82
C ARG A 197 -0.91 -43.73 -0.84
N PRO A 198 -1.23 -44.34 0.31
CA PRO A 198 -2.07 -43.69 1.31
C PRO A 198 -1.43 -42.40 1.84
N LEU A 199 -2.23 -41.33 1.92
CA LEU A 199 -1.78 -40.02 2.40
C LEU A 199 -2.90 -39.31 3.19
N ALA A 200 -2.93 -39.53 4.50
CA ALA A 200 -3.95 -38.98 5.40
C ALA A 200 -4.06 -37.44 5.35
N VAL A 201 -2.96 -36.74 5.09
CA VAL A 201 -2.91 -35.27 4.94
C VAL A 201 -3.35 -34.74 3.56
N PHE A 202 -3.77 -35.62 2.64
CA PHE A 202 -4.20 -35.20 1.30
C PHE A 202 -5.43 -34.28 1.32
N LEU A 203 -6.34 -34.45 2.28
CA LEU A 203 -7.50 -33.58 2.46
C LEU A 203 -7.10 -32.13 2.79
N GLN A 204 -6.00 -31.95 3.53
CA GLN A 204 -5.44 -30.64 3.87
C GLN A 204 -4.86 -29.97 2.62
N PHE A 205 -4.30 -30.73 1.66
CA PHE A 205 -3.88 -30.19 0.37
C PHE A 205 -5.09 -29.72 -0.45
N LEU A 206 -6.19 -30.49 -0.43
CA LEU A 206 -7.46 -30.15 -1.11
C LEU A 206 -8.20 -28.94 -0.52
N ALA A 207 -7.78 -28.43 0.63
CA ALA A 207 -8.28 -27.20 1.25
C ALA A 207 -7.42 -25.94 0.94
N MET A 208 -6.23 -26.11 0.34
CA MET A 208 -5.34 -25.01 -0.05
C MET A 208 -5.88 -24.25 -1.29
N PRO A 209 -5.51 -22.97 -1.50
CA PRO A 209 -6.02 -22.18 -2.63
C PRO A 209 -5.74 -22.75 -4.02
N ASN A 210 -4.66 -23.54 -4.17
CA ASN A 210 -4.33 -24.19 -5.43
C ASN A 210 -5.22 -25.41 -5.76
N ALA A 211 -6.11 -25.81 -4.85
CA ALA A 211 -7.14 -26.83 -5.06
C ALA A 211 -8.56 -26.25 -5.13
N TYR A 212 -8.68 -24.94 -5.33
CA TYR A 212 -9.96 -24.29 -5.61
C TYR A 212 -10.41 -24.54 -7.06
N VAL A 213 -11.73 -24.71 -7.23
CA VAL A 213 -12.33 -25.14 -8.50
C VAL A 213 -12.67 -23.92 -9.38
N VAL A 214 -12.32 -23.99 -10.66
CA VAL A 214 -12.50 -22.92 -11.66
C VAL A 214 -13.37 -23.35 -12.84
N PRO A 215 -14.19 -22.44 -13.42
CA PRO A 215 -15.01 -22.73 -14.58
C PRO A 215 -14.16 -22.72 -15.85
N ARG A 216 -14.00 -23.90 -16.48
CA ARG A 216 -13.17 -24.09 -17.68
C ARG A 216 -13.41 -23.04 -18.77
N GLU A 217 -14.66 -22.70 -19.03
CA GLU A 217 -15.05 -21.82 -20.12
C GLU A 217 -14.64 -20.35 -19.91
N GLU A 218 -14.51 -19.88 -18.66
CA GLU A 218 -13.93 -18.55 -18.40
C GLU A 218 -12.40 -18.63 -18.45
N VAL A 219 -11.80 -19.70 -17.93
CA VAL A 219 -10.34 -19.89 -17.96
C VAL A 219 -9.81 -19.97 -19.41
N GLU A 220 -10.47 -20.71 -20.29
CA GLU A 220 -10.11 -20.79 -21.72
C GLU A 220 -10.41 -19.50 -22.49
N ARG A 221 -11.38 -18.70 -22.02
CA ARG A 221 -11.76 -17.40 -22.61
C ARG A 221 -10.79 -16.28 -22.26
N TRP A 222 -10.32 -16.21 -21.02
CA TRP A 222 -9.45 -15.15 -20.52
C TRP A 222 -7.96 -15.53 -20.57
N GLY A 223 -7.63 -16.83 -20.56
CA GLY A 223 -6.26 -17.32 -20.69
C GLY A 223 -5.35 -16.80 -19.57
N ASN A 224 -4.35 -16.01 -19.93
CA ASN A 224 -3.42 -15.38 -18.97
C ASN A 224 -4.12 -14.32 -18.11
N ASP A 225 -5.16 -13.67 -18.64
CA ASP A 225 -5.86 -12.55 -18.00
C ASP A 225 -6.98 -13.04 -17.06
N PHE A 226 -7.06 -14.35 -16.79
CA PHE A 226 -8.08 -14.95 -15.92
C PHE A 226 -8.02 -14.45 -14.48
N SER A 227 -6.84 -14.04 -13.98
CA SER A 227 -6.71 -13.43 -12.65
C SER A 227 -7.52 -12.13 -12.50
N ASP A 228 -7.59 -11.31 -13.55
CA ASP A 228 -8.32 -10.03 -13.53
C ASP A 228 -9.84 -10.23 -13.72
N HIS A 229 -10.22 -11.42 -14.19
CA HIS A 229 -11.59 -11.86 -14.48
C HIS A 229 -11.99 -13.05 -13.60
N ALA A 230 -11.42 -13.12 -12.38
CA ALA A 230 -11.51 -14.24 -11.46
C ALA A 230 -12.98 -14.64 -11.16
N ALA A 231 -13.41 -15.73 -11.79
CA ALA A 231 -14.75 -16.31 -11.63
C ALA A 231 -14.65 -17.63 -10.87
N GLY A 232 -15.30 -17.70 -9.71
CA GLY A 232 -15.31 -18.88 -8.84
C GLY A 232 -16.70 -19.19 -8.31
N THR A 233 -16.76 -19.81 -7.14
CA THR A 233 -17.99 -20.21 -6.42
C THR A 233 -18.17 -19.49 -5.09
N GLY A 234 -17.22 -18.63 -4.71
CA GLY A 234 -17.06 -18.08 -3.37
C GLY A 234 -18.14 -17.09 -2.92
N PRO A 235 -18.13 -16.72 -1.62
CA PRO A 235 -19.07 -15.78 -1.01
C PRO A 235 -18.95 -14.35 -1.53
N PHE A 236 -17.90 -14.04 -2.29
CA PHE A 236 -17.74 -12.77 -2.99
C PHE A 236 -17.34 -12.98 -4.46
N ILE A 237 -17.63 -11.98 -5.28
CA ILE A 237 -17.32 -11.88 -6.71
C ILE A 237 -16.32 -10.74 -6.91
N LEU A 238 -15.33 -10.92 -7.79
CA LEU A 238 -14.39 -9.84 -8.14
C LEU A 238 -15.16 -8.72 -8.88
N LYS A 239 -15.09 -7.50 -8.36
CA LYS A 239 -15.80 -6.33 -8.92
C LYS A 239 -14.87 -5.41 -9.71
N GLU A 240 -13.66 -5.20 -9.21
CA GLU A 240 -12.60 -4.42 -9.85
C GLU A 240 -11.25 -4.80 -9.21
N TRP A 241 -10.21 -4.95 -10.02
CA TRP A 241 -8.81 -4.92 -9.55
C TRP A 241 -8.07 -3.85 -10.35
N ARG A 242 -7.24 -3.08 -9.66
CA ARG A 242 -6.32 -2.09 -10.20
C ARG A 242 -4.98 -2.28 -9.49
N HIS A 243 -4.02 -2.81 -10.21
CA HIS A 243 -2.68 -3.06 -9.70
C HIS A 243 -2.08 -1.79 -9.08
N ASP A 244 -1.36 -1.98 -7.97
CA ASP A 244 -0.76 -0.94 -7.13
C ASP A 244 -1.72 0.14 -6.58
N GLU A 245 -3.05 0.04 -6.80
CA GLU A 245 -4.06 0.95 -6.22
C GLU A 245 -5.03 0.21 -5.29
N ARG A 246 -5.87 -0.69 -5.81
CA ARG A 246 -7.00 -1.29 -5.08
C ARG A 246 -7.60 -2.53 -5.73
N LEU A 247 -8.24 -3.35 -4.91
CA LEU A 247 -9.07 -4.49 -5.29
C LEU A 247 -10.41 -4.41 -4.56
N THR A 248 -11.51 -4.66 -5.24
CA THR A 248 -12.88 -4.59 -4.67
C THR A 248 -13.65 -5.87 -4.97
N LEU A 249 -14.27 -6.42 -3.94
CA LEU A 249 -15.14 -7.59 -3.99
C LEU A 249 -16.58 -7.19 -3.63
N ALA A 250 -17.56 -7.73 -4.33
CA ALA A 250 -18.98 -7.61 -3.99
C ALA A 250 -19.52 -8.94 -3.44
N ARG A 251 -20.51 -8.93 -2.54
CA ARG A 251 -21.11 -10.18 -2.06
C ARG A 251 -21.75 -10.98 -3.20
N ASN A 252 -21.56 -12.29 -3.17
CA ASN A 252 -22.32 -13.24 -3.96
C ASN A 252 -23.65 -13.56 -3.26
N ASP A 253 -24.74 -12.89 -3.64
CA ASP A 253 -26.07 -13.18 -3.09
C ASP A 253 -26.59 -14.60 -3.48
N ALA A 254 -25.99 -15.24 -4.49
CA ALA A 254 -26.28 -16.61 -4.91
C ALA A 254 -25.37 -17.67 -4.24
N TYR A 255 -24.61 -17.30 -3.19
CA TYR A 255 -23.78 -18.24 -2.44
C TYR A 255 -24.63 -19.29 -1.69
N TYR A 256 -24.12 -20.52 -1.61
CA TYR A 256 -24.84 -21.71 -1.11
C TYR A 256 -24.71 -21.92 0.42
N ALA A 257 -23.81 -21.21 1.08
CA ALA A 257 -23.60 -21.27 2.53
C ALA A 257 -23.88 -19.89 3.15
N GLU A 258 -23.36 -19.60 4.36
CA GLU A 258 -23.62 -18.32 5.02
C GLU A 258 -23.20 -17.12 4.16
N HIS A 259 -24.18 -16.29 3.79
CA HIS A 259 -23.97 -15.04 3.06
C HIS A 259 -23.11 -14.06 3.84
N ALA A 260 -22.27 -13.29 3.14
CA ALA A 260 -21.48 -12.25 3.79
C ALA A 260 -22.34 -11.17 4.45
N ARG A 261 -22.01 -10.84 5.70
CA ARG A 261 -22.73 -9.81 6.49
C ARG A 261 -22.34 -8.38 6.11
N VAL A 262 -21.32 -8.24 5.28
CA VAL A 262 -20.97 -7.04 4.50
C VAL A 262 -21.42 -7.19 3.04
N ASP A 263 -21.70 -6.06 2.40
CA ASP A 263 -22.14 -5.99 1.00
C ASP A 263 -20.95 -5.87 0.03
N GLU A 264 -19.84 -5.27 0.48
CA GLU A 264 -18.59 -5.14 -0.27
C GLU A 264 -17.35 -5.28 0.65
N MET A 265 -16.25 -5.78 0.09
CA MET A 265 -14.90 -5.68 0.69
C MET A 265 -14.01 -4.85 -0.23
N GLU A 266 -13.35 -3.82 0.32
CA GLU A 266 -12.38 -3.00 -0.40
C GLU A 266 -10.99 -3.22 0.19
N TYR A 267 -10.05 -3.65 -0.64
CA TYR A 267 -8.65 -3.84 -0.35
C TYR A 267 -7.84 -2.74 -1.03
N ARG A 268 -7.09 -1.93 -0.27
CA ARG A 268 -6.23 -0.87 -0.80
C ARG A 268 -4.77 -1.32 -0.78
N VAL A 269 -4.05 -1.19 -1.89
CA VAL A 269 -2.61 -1.53 -1.93
C VAL A 269 -1.84 -0.37 -1.31
N ILE A 270 -1.19 -0.61 -0.17
CA ILE A 270 -0.49 0.41 0.61
C ILE A 270 0.79 -0.22 1.19
N PRO A 271 1.93 -0.16 0.45
CA PRO A 271 3.18 -0.78 0.88
C PRO A 271 3.77 -0.21 2.18
N GLU A 272 3.60 1.09 2.43
CA GLU A 272 4.22 1.76 3.57
C GLU A 272 3.44 1.54 4.87
N ASP A 273 4.11 0.93 5.85
CA ASP A 273 3.60 0.67 7.21
C ASP A 273 2.91 1.89 7.85
N PHE A 274 3.57 3.06 7.80
CA PHE A 274 3.04 4.29 8.37
C PHE A 274 1.81 4.81 7.62
N THR A 275 1.72 4.61 6.30
CA THR A 275 0.54 5.00 5.52
C THR A 275 -0.65 4.11 5.88
N ARG A 276 -0.46 2.79 6.06
CA ARG A 276 -1.53 1.90 6.55
C ARG A 276 -2.04 2.31 7.93
N VAL A 277 -1.14 2.68 8.85
CA VAL A 277 -1.53 3.14 10.19
C VAL A 277 -2.24 4.49 10.14
N ALA A 278 -1.77 5.45 9.34
CA ALA A 278 -2.41 6.76 9.18
C ALA A 278 -3.82 6.66 8.55
N GLU A 279 -4.00 5.79 7.55
CA GLU A 279 -5.30 5.54 6.91
C GLU A 279 -6.30 4.83 7.84
N PHE A 280 -5.81 3.96 8.74
CA PHE A 280 -6.63 3.41 9.82
C PHE A 280 -6.96 4.48 10.88
N GLU A 281 -6.00 5.29 11.34
CA GLU A 281 -6.25 6.35 12.31
C GLU A 281 -7.15 7.47 11.75
N ALA A 282 -7.23 7.62 10.42
CA ALA A 282 -8.19 8.49 9.72
C ALA A 282 -9.61 7.88 9.56
N GLY A 283 -9.79 6.59 9.85
CA GLY A 283 -11.06 5.87 9.66
C GLY A 283 -11.36 5.41 8.23
N ASN A 284 -10.36 5.47 7.33
CA ASN A 284 -10.44 5.00 5.94
C ASN A 284 -10.10 3.51 5.79
N LEU A 285 -9.59 2.87 6.84
CA LEU A 285 -9.44 1.42 6.97
C LEU A 285 -10.16 0.96 8.24
N ASP A 286 -10.84 -0.18 8.13
CA ASP A 286 -11.66 -0.77 9.20
C ASP A 286 -10.89 -1.81 10.03
N ILE A 287 -9.83 -2.40 9.48
CA ILE A 287 -8.92 -3.35 10.14
C ILE A 287 -7.47 -2.96 9.82
N LEU A 288 -6.58 -3.13 10.81
CA LEU A 288 -5.14 -2.88 10.73
C LEU A 288 -4.36 -4.04 11.36
N GLU A 289 -3.49 -4.68 10.60
CA GLU A 289 -2.37 -5.45 11.17
C GLU A 289 -1.28 -4.46 11.64
N ILE A 290 -0.91 -4.52 12.92
CA ILE A 290 -0.04 -3.53 13.56
C ILE A 290 1.42 -3.74 13.10
N PRO A 291 2.03 -2.75 12.40
CA PRO A 291 3.41 -2.85 11.93
C PRO A 291 4.43 -3.06 13.04
N ALA A 292 5.63 -3.53 12.67
CA ALA A 292 6.72 -3.80 13.61
C ALA A 292 7.05 -2.59 14.50
N ALA A 293 7.30 -1.43 13.88
CA ALA A 293 7.72 -0.20 14.55
C ALA A 293 6.61 0.45 15.39
N GLU A 294 5.37 0.41 14.90
CA GLU A 294 4.25 1.17 15.48
C GLU A 294 3.61 0.49 16.70
N TYR A 295 3.95 -0.77 16.97
CA TYR A 295 3.41 -1.52 18.10
C TYR A 295 3.67 -0.86 19.44
N ALA A 296 4.91 -0.42 19.72
CA ALA A 296 5.24 0.22 21.00
C ALA A 296 4.43 1.51 21.25
N ARG A 297 4.13 2.29 20.18
CA ARG A 297 3.24 3.46 20.25
C ARG A 297 1.80 3.05 20.53
N ILE A 298 1.31 2.05 19.80
CA ILE A 298 -0.10 1.62 19.83
C ILE A 298 -0.44 0.84 21.11
N SER A 299 0.47 0.02 21.65
CA SER A 299 0.27 -0.74 22.88
C SER A 299 0.42 0.11 24.16
N ALA A 300 1.04 1.29 24.08
CA ALA A 300 1.11 2.24 25.19
C ALA A 300 -0.25 2.89 25.49
N ASP A 301 -1.15 2.97 24.51
CA ASP A 301 -2.55 3.34 24.73
C ASP A 301 -3.32 2.16 25.34
N ARG A 302 -3.66 2.28 26.62
CA ARG A 302 -4.38 1.26 27.39
C ARG A 302 -5.81 0.98 26.89
N ALA A 303 -6.40 1.85 26.07
CA ALA A 303 -7.67 1.57 25.39
C ALA A 303 -7.44 0.68 24.16
N ARG A 304 -6.50 1.05 23.27
CA ARG A 304 -6.11 0.23 22.11
C ARG A 304 -5.56 -1.13 22.52
N GLN A 305 -4.73 -1.19 23.57
CA GLN A 305 -4.21 -2.44 24.12
C GLN A 305 -5.30 -3.44 24.52
N LYS A 306 -6.48 -2.96 24.96
CA LYS A 306 -7.65 -3.81 25.28
C LYS A 306 -8.50 -4.21 24.07
N GLN A 307 -8.38 -3.48 22.97
CA GLN A 307 -9.06 -3.75 21.69
C GLN A 307 -8.20 -4.62 20.77
N MET A 308 -6.91 -4.74 21.07
CA MET A 308 -5.92 -5.45 20.28
C MET A 308 -6.18 -6.95 20.29
N LYS A 309 -6.37 -7.53 19.10
CA LYS A 309 -6.49 -8.98 18.91
C LYS A 309 -5.13 -9.56 18.58
N VAL A 310 -4.76 -10.64 19.26
CA VAL A 310 -3.47 -11.33 19.05
C VAL A 310 -3.73 -12.65 18.36
N ARG A 311 -3.00 -12.91 17.28
CA ARG A 311 -3.02 -14.14 16.51
C ARG A 311 -1.73 -14.93 16.77
N GLY A 312 -1.89 -16.15 17.25
CA GLY A 312 -0.85 -17.17 17.18
C GLY A 312 -0.52 -17.48 15.72
N GLY A 313 0.71 -17.21 15.29
CA GLY A 313 1.10 -17.42 13.91
C GLY A 313 1.62 -18.83 13.70
N LEU A 314 1.11 -19.53 12.68
CA LEU A 314 1.59 -20.87 12.28
C LEU A 314 2.98 -20.80 11.63
N ASN A 315 4.00 -20.56 12.45
CA ASN A 315 5.39 -20.46 12.06
C ASN A 315 6.30 -20.90 13.22
N THR A 316 7.54 -21.25 12.92
CA THR A 316 8.58 -21.47 13.93
C THR A 316 9.89 -20.88 13.43
N TYR A 317 10.49 -20.02 14.24
CA TYR A 317 11.84 -19.49 14.06
C TYR A 317 12.83 -20.36 14.81
N TYR A 318 13.96 -20.69 14.18
CA TYR A 318 14.89 -21.66 14.71
C TYR A 318 16.36 -21.35 14.36
N LEU A 319 17.25 -21.79 15.25
CA LEU A 319 18.67 -21.95 14.98
C LEU A 319 18.90 -23.42 14.59
N GLY A 320 19.09 -23.69 13.30
CA GLY A 320 19.31 -25.04 12.80
C GLY A 320 20.78 -25.44 12.90
N PHE A 321 21.05 -26.69 13.30
CA PHE A 321 22.39 -27.28 13.31
C PHE A 321 22.56 -28.22 12.11
N ASN A 322 23.76 -28.27 11.52
CA ASN A 322 24.10 -29.28 10.51
C ASN A 322 24.53 -30.60 11.20
N CYS A 323 23.60 -31.53 11.32
CA CYS A 323 23.76 -32.80 12.04
C CYS A 323 24.80 -33.77 11.43
N GLN A 324 25.37 -33.48 10.26
CA GLN A 324 26.45 -34.28 9.67
C GLN A 324 27.85 -33.84 10.12
N LYS A 325 28.02 -32.60 10.61
CA LYS A 325 29.34 -32.03 10.91
C LYS A 325 29.73 -32.19 12.38
N PRO A 326 30.95 -32.63 12.72
CA PRO A 326 31.47 -32.49 14.08
C PRO A 326 31.63 -31.01 14.49
N PRO A 327 31.26 -30.61 15.73
CA PRO A 327 30.66 -31.40 16.81
C PRO A 327 29.12 -31.51 16.75
N MET A 328 28.45 -30.86 15.80
CA MET A 328 26.98 -30.84 15.64
C MET A 328 26.35 -32.21 15.35
N ASN A 329 27.13 -33.24 15.05
CA ASN A 329 26.64 -34.61 14.94
C ASN A 329 26.30 -35.24 16.31
N ASP A 330 26.85 -34.74 17.43
CA ASP A 330 26.50 -35.17 18.79
C ASP A 330 25.22 -34.47 19.29
N ALA A 331 24.16 -35.26 19.53
CA ALA A 331 22.90 -34.76 20.07
C ALA A 331 23.03 -34.16 21.47
N SER A 332 23.95 -34.64 22.31
CA SER A 332 24.21 -34.05 23.62
C SER A 332 24.85 -32.67 23.50
N PHE A 333 25.81 -32.49 22.59
CA PHE A 333 26.38 -31.18 22.27
C PHE A 333 25.30 -30.20 21.78
N ARG A 334 24.41 -30.62 20.88
CA ARG A 334 23.30 -29.77 20.41
C ARG A 334 22.32 -29.38 21.54
N ARG A 335 21.96 -30.32 22.44
CA ARG A 335 21.12 -30.01 23.61
C ARG A 335 21.76 -28.96 24.52
N ALA A 336 23.06 -29.06 24.79
CA ALA A 336 23.79 -28.09 25.60
C ALA A 336 23.79 -26.69 24.97
N LEU A 337 23.93 -26.57 23.64
CA LEU A 337 23.77 -25.30 22.93
C LEU A 337 22.35 -24.71 23.09
N SER A 338 21.30 -25.54 22.99
CA SER A 338 19.91 -25.11 23.20
C SER A 338 19.65 -24.60 24.63
N GLN A 339 20.23 -25.26 25.63
CA GLN A 339 20.16 -24.86 27.04
C GLN A 339 20.99 -23.60 27.34
N ALA A 340 22.03 -23.30 26.56
CA ALA A 340 22.85 -22.10 26.75
C ALA A 340 22.15 -20.79 26.33
N ILE A 341 21.06 -20.85 25.56
CA ILE A 341 20.43 -19.67 24.92
C ILE A 341 19.10 -19.30 25.60
N ASP A 342 19.08 -18.12 26.22
CA ASP A 342 17.90 -17.49 26.83
C ASP A 342 16.99 -16.84 25.78
N ARG A 343 16.15 -17.68 25.16
CA ARG A 343 15.15 -17.23 24.17
C ARG A 343 14.11 -16.29 24.76
N GLN A 344 13.75 -16.45 26.03
CA GLN A 344 12.81 -15.57 26.70
C GLN A 344 13.35 -14.13 26.72
N LYS A 345 14.64 -13.95 27.04
CA LYS A 345 15.24 -12.61 27.02
C LYS A 345 15.37 -12.02 25.61
N ILE A 346 15.62 -12.84 24.58
CA ILE A 346 15.62 -12.39 23.18
C ILE A 346 14.21 -11.92 22.77
N VAL A 347 13.17 -12.68 23.11
CA VAL A 347 11.76 -12.33 22.85
C VAL A 347 11.37 -11.03 23.54
N GLU A 348 11.75 -10.85 24.80
CA GLU A 348 11.48 -9.62 25.56
C GLU A 348 12.20 -8.39 25.00
N VAL A 349 13.50 -8.49 24.74
CA VAL A 349 14.36 -7.32 24.46
C VAL A 349 14.37 -6.96 22.98
N ILE A 350 14.51 -7.94 22.09
CA ILE A 350 14.66 -7.72 20.64
C ILE A 350 13.29 -7.79 19.95
N LEU A 351 12.41 -8.70 20.37
CA LEU A 351 11.09 -8.86 19.75
C LEU A 351 9.97 -8.08 20.46
N GLN A 352 10.26 -7.40 21.57
CA GLN A 352 9.31 -6.59 22.34
C GLN A 352 8.05 -7.38 22.78
N GLY A 353 8.22 -8.68 23.04
CA GLY A 353 7.13 -9.59 23.41
C GLY A 353 6.22 -10.04 22.25
N ARG A 354 6.52 -9.69 20.99
CA ARG A 354 5.71 -10.07 19.80
C ARG A 354 5.97 -11.50 19.28
N ALA A 355 6.27 -12.42 20.19
CA ALA A 355 6.45 -13.84 19.88
C ALA A 355 6.28 -14.68 21.16
N GLN A 356 5.94 -15.95 21.01
CA GLN A 356 5.92 -16.94 22.07
C GLN A 356 7.15 -17.85 21.96
N VAL A 357 7.92 -18.03 23.03
CA VAL A 357 9.08 -18.94 23.02
C VAL A 357 8.64 -20.35 22.63
N ALA A 358 9.35 -20.95 21.67
CA ALA A 358 8.97 -22.23 21.09
C ALA A 358 9.37 -23.40 22.01
N GLY A 359 8.42 -24.30 22.27
CA GLY A 359 8.66 -25.55 22.99
C GLY A 359 9.24 -26.66 22.10
N GLY A 360 8.81 -26.67 20.85
CA GLY A 360 9.21 -27.60 19.80
C GLY A 360 9.04 -26.97 18.41
N PRO A 361 9.11 -27.75 17.33
CA PRO A 361 8.82 -27.27 15.98
C PRO A 361 7.33 -26.99 15.73
N ILE A 362 6.39 -27.68 16.39
CA ILE A 362 4.95 -27.54 16.14
C ILE A 362 4.43 -26.28 16.88
N PRO A 363 3.74 -25.34 16.21
CA PRO A 363 3.08 -24.22 16.86
C PRO A 363 1.95 -24.69 17.82
N PRO A 364 1.80 -24.07 19.01
CA PRO A 364 0.85 -24.52 20.04
C PRO A 364 -0.62 -24.43 19.62
N GLU A 365 -0.92 -23.71 18.53
CA GLU A 365 -2.24 -23.62 17.93
C GLU A 365 -2.67 -24.92 17.22
N LEU A 366 -1.72 -25.80 16.86
CA LEU A 366 -2.00 -27.04 16.11
C LEU A 366 -2.16 -28.27 17.03
N PRO A 367 -3.04 -29.23 16.66
CA PRO A 367 -3.12 -30.52 17.34
C PRO A 367 -1.87 -31.37 17.07
N GLY A 368 -1.44 -32.13 18.07
CA GLY A 368 -0.28 -33.02 17.98
C GLY A 368 1.03 -32.41 18.49
N HIS A 369 1.05 -31.17 18.97
CA HIS A 369 2.16 -30.65 19.76
C HIS A 369 2.28 -31.37 21.11
N SER A 370 3.50 -31.50 21.62
CA SER A 370 3.79 -32.14 22.90
C SER A 370 3.51 -31.20 24.07
N HIS A 371 2.55 -31.54 24.93
CA HIS A 371 2.24 -30.79 26.16
C HIS A 371 3.32 -30.92 27.27
N ARG A 372 4.51 -31.46 26.98
CA ARG A 372 5.59 -31.49 27.97
C ARG A 372 6.12 -30.08 28.21
N ASP A 373 6.47 -29.82 29.46
CA ASP A 373 7.37 -28.73 29.89
C ASP A 373 8.80 -28.79 29.25
N SER A 374 9.06 -29.74 28.35
CA SER A 374 10.39 -30.11 27.84
C SER A 374 10.86 -29.30 26.64
N ALA A 375 10.49 -28.01 26.56
CA ALA A 375 11.41 -27.06 25.96
C ALA A 375 12.77 -27.25 26.66
N LEU A 376 13.88 -27.32 25.91
CA LEU A 376 15.22 -27.41 26.52
C LEU A 376 15.51 -26.09 27.25
N LYS A 377 15.05 -25.96 28.50
CA LYS A 377 14.98 -24.67 29.22
C LYS A 377 16.38 -24.08 29.39
N TYR A 378 16.44 -22.75 29.51
CA TYR A 378 17.71 -22.03 29.68
C TYR A 378 18.36 -22.45 31.01
N ASP A 379 19.45 -23.23 30.90
CA ASP A 379 20.30 -23.66 31.99
C ASP A 379 21.77 -23.46 31.58
N PRO A 380 22.32 -22.24 31.83
CA PRO A 380 23.70 -21.93 31.48
C PRO A 380 24.72 -22.63 32.39
N VAL A 381 24.30 -23.34 33.45
CA VAL A 381 25.18 -24.08 34.36
C VAL A 381 25.42 -25.48 33.80
N THR A 382 24.34 -26.23 33.54
CA THR A 382 24.42 -27.56 32.92
C THR A 382 25.00 -27.48 31.51
N ALA A 383 24.54 -26.52 30.68
CA ALA A 383 25.10 -26.30 29.35
C ALA A 383 26.62 -26.07 29.37
N ARG A 384 27.14 -25.26 30.30
CA ARG A 384 28.58 -24.99 30.43
C ARG A 384 29.37 -26.19 30.96
N ALA A 385 28.75 -27.09 31.72
CA ALA A 385 29.36 -28.33 32.15
C ALA A 385 29.45 -29.36 31.01
N GLU A 386 28.41 -29.50 30.18
CA GLU A 386 28.43 -30.36 28.99
C GLU A 386 29.35 -29.80 27.88
N LEU A 387 29.45 -28.48 27.74
CA LEU A 387 30.38 -27.77 26.83
C LEU A 387 31.80 -27.62 27.43
N SER A 388 32.26 -28.69 28.09
CA SER A 388 33.58 -28.81 28.72
C SER A 388 34.72 -28.64 27.70
N SER A 389 35.92 -28.28 28.17
CA SER A 389 37.07 -27.97 27.31
C SER A 389 37.46 -29.08 26.33
N GLU A 390 37.21 -30.34 26.66
CA GLU A 390 37.49 -31.50 25.81
C GLU A 390 36.49 -31.66 24.65
N ARG A 391 35.26 -31.16 24.82
CA ARG A 391 34.19 -31.18 23.81
C ARG A 391 34.13 -29.92 22.95
N ARG A 392 34.99 -28.92 23.20
CA ARG A 392 34.97 -27.65 22.45
C ARG A 392 35.47 -27.81 21.02
N PRO A 393 34.84 -27.15 20.04
CA PRO A 393 35.35 -27.12 18.68
C PRO A 393 36.69 -26.36 18.66
N GLN A 394 37.69 -26.91 17.97
CA GLN A 394 39.04 -26.32 17.84
C GLN A 394 39.09 -25.08 16.93
N ARG A 395 37.94 -24.67 16.39
CA ARG A 395 37.72 -23.49 15.54
C ARG A 395 36.39 -22.83 15.94
N PRO A 396 36.19 -21.53 15.67
CA PRO A 396 34.87 -20.93 15.72
C PRO A 396 33.86 -21.70 14.87
N LEU A 397 32.64 -21.83 15.38
CA LEU A 397 31.50 -22.37 14.63
C LEU A 397 30.89 -21.25 13.78
N LYS A 398 30.62 -21.52 12.50
CA LYS A 398 30.05 -20.53 11.59
C LYS A 398 28.53 -20.52 11.68
N LEU A 399 27.98 -19.42 12.20
CA LEU A 399 26.56 -19.10 12.25
C LEU A 399 26.20 -18.30 10.99
N TYR A 400 25.55 -18.95 10.03
CA TYR A 400 25.12 -18.30 8.79
C TYR A 400 23.76 -17.61 8.96
N GLN A 401 23.63 -16.41 8.40
CA GLN A 401 22.36 -15.68 8.33
C GLN A 401 22.21 -14.87 7.04
N SER A 402 20.96 -14.53 6.70
CA SER A 402 20.63 -13.50 5.71
C SER A 402 21.07 -12.10 6.18
N ALA A 403 21.43 -11.22 5.26
CA ALA A 403 21.92 -9.86 5.54
C ALA A 403 20.87 -8.86 6.10
N ASP A 404 19.82 -9.34 6.77
CA ASP A 404 18.83 -8.56 7.51
C ASP A 404 19.38 -8.06 8.87
N GLN A 405 18.89 -6.92 9.34
CA GLN A 405 19.36 -6.28 10.56
C GLN A 405 18.73 -6.89 11.83
N ARG A 406 17.45 -7.25 11.81
CA ARG A 406 16.77 -7.87 12.96
C ARG A 406 17.28 -9.29 13.22
N THR A 407 17.59 -10.02 12.14
CA THR A 407 18.22 -11.34 12.21
C THR A 407 19.66 -11.24 12.75
N LEU A 408 20.37 -10.14 12.46
CA LEU A 408 21.70 -9.88 13.01
C LEU A 408 21.67 -9.67 14.53
N GLU A 409 20.74 -8.84 15.04
CA GLU A 409 20.54 -8.63 16.48
C GLU A 409 20.30 -9.97 17.22
N VAL A 410 19.51 -10.86 16.62
CA VAL A 410 19.28 -12.23 17.11
C VAL A 410 20.56 -13.08 17.06
N ALA A 411 21.33 -13.02 15.97
CA ALA A 411 22.58 -13.76 15.80
C ALA A 411 23.65 -13.31 16.81
N GLU A 412 23.75 -12.01 17.09
CA GLU A 412 24.68 -11.44 18.09
C GLU A 412 24.26 -11.81 19.52
N ALA A 413 22.96 -11.80 19.83
CA ALA A 413 22.47 -12.31 21.12
C ALA A 413 22.83 -13.80 21.30
N ILE A 414 22.60 -14.64 20.29
CA ILE A 414 22.97 -16.06 20.30
C ILE A 414 24.49 -16.24 20.46
N GLN A 415 25.30 -15.49 19.72
CA GLN A 415 26.76 -15.49 19.85
C GLN A 415 27.21 -15.14 21.28
N TYR A 416 26.61 -14.11 21.90
CA TYR A 416 26.89 -13.72 23.29
C TYR A 416 26.57 -14.86 24.29
N TYR A 417 25.42 -15.52 24.16
CA TYR A 417 25.04 -16.64 25.03
C TYR A 417 25.99 -17.85 24.86
N LEU A 418 26.26 -18.28 23.62
CA LEU A 418 27.15 -19.40 23.34
C LEU A 418 28.60 -19.13 23.78
N ARG A 419 29.10 -17.91 23.58
CA ARG A 419 30.43 -17.50 24.04
C ARG A 419 30.55 -17.51 25.57
N ARG A 420 29.48 -17.18 26.30
CA ARG A 420 29.43 -17.31 27.77
C ARG A 420 29.39 -18.77 28.26
N ALA A 421 28.82 -19.69 27.48
CA ALA A 421 28.96 -21.12 27.73
C ALA A 421 30.38 -21.65 27.39
N GLY A 422 31.13 -20.90 26.57
CA GLY A 422 32.53 -21.17 26.22
C GLY A 422 32.72 -21.73 24.81
N VAL A 423 31.78 -21.46 23.90
CA VAL A 423 31.81 -21.84 22.50
C VAL A 423 31.94 -20.56 21.65
N ASP A 424 33.06 -20.38 20.96
CA ASP A 424 33.24 -19.23 20.06
C ASP A 424 32.49 -19.45 18.72
N VAL A 425 31.84 -18.38 18.25
CA VAL A 425 30.94 -18.38 17.09
C VAL A 425 31.28 -17.22 16.17
N GLU A 426 31.41 -17.49 14.87
CA GLU A 426 31.63 -16.53 13.79
C GLU A 426 30.32 -16.30 13.05
N ILE A 427 29.82 -15.06 12.99
CA ILE A 427 28.59 -14.72 12.26
C ILE A 427 28.94 -14.47 10.78
N VAL A 428 28.40 -15.30 9.90
CA VAL A 428 28.59 -15.23 8.45
C VAL A 428 27.31 -14.67 7.81
N GLN A 429 27.38 -13.43 7.34
CA GLN A 429 26.23 -12.72 6.74
C GLN A 429 26.29 -12.80 5.22
N LEU A 430 25.19 -13.23 4.58
CA LEU A 430 25.10 -13.38 3.12
C LEU A 430 23.81 -12.75 2.58
N GLU A 431 23.81 -12.34 1.31
CA GLU A 431 22.58 -12.02 0.57
C GLU A 431 21.65 -13.26 0.56
N TRP A 432 20.32 -13.06 0.52
CA TRP A 432 19.31 -14.11 0.71
C TRP A 432 19.46 -15.34 -0.20
N THR A 433 19.83 -15.14 -1.46
CA THR A 433 20.04 -16.21 -2.45
C THR A 433 21.33 -16.97 -2.14
N ALA A 434 22.45 -16.27 -1.94
CA ALA A 434 23.71 -16.87 -1.51
C ALA A 434 23.61 -17.58 -0.15
N TYR A 435 22.81 -17.05 0.78
CA TYR A 435 22.52 -17.64 2.08
C TYR A 435 21.79 -18.98 1.95
N LYS A 436 20.65 -18.99 1.23
CA LYS A 436 19.89 -20.24 0.98
C LYS A 436 20.74 -21.30 0.29
N GLN A 437 21.54 -20.89 -0.71
CA GLN A 437 22.49 -21.78 -1.39
C GLN A 437 23.45 -22.41 -0.37
N ALA A 438 24.17 -21.60 0.42
CA ALA A 438 25.14 -22.08 1.40
C ALA A 438 24.53 -22.98 2.50
N VAL A 439 23.26 -22.78 2.86
CA VAL A 439 22.55 -23.67 3.81
C VAL A 439 22.07 -24.96 3.13
N ASN A 440 21.49 -24.88 1.93
CA ASN A 440 21.05 -26.04 1.14
C ASN A 440 22.22 -26.96 0.77
N ASP A 441 23.41 -26.39 0.51
CA ASP A 441 24.66 -27.10 0.19
C ASP A 441 25.41 -27.56 1.45
N GLY A 442 24.84 -27.35 2.65
CA GLY A 442 25.41 -27.80 3.92
C GLY A 442 26.68 -27.08 4.36
N LEU A 443 27.00 -25.89 3.83
CA LEU A 443 28.21 -25.14 4.18
C LEU A 443 28.17 -24.54 5.59
N ALA A 444 26.98 -24.30 6.13
CA ALA A 444 26.78 -23.85 7.51
C ALA A 444 27.17 -24.90 8.56
N ASP A 445 27.64 -24.46 9.73
CA ASP A 445 27.65 -25.29 10.95
C ASP A 445 26.33 -25.10 11.71
N MET A 446 25.90 -23.83 11.80
CA MET A 446 24.64 -23.38 12.40
C MET A 446 24.01 -22.31 11.49
N PHE A 447 22.69 -22.19 11.43
CA PHE A 447 21.99 -21.24 10.55
C PHE A 447 20.66 -20.75 11.12
N LEU A 448 20.27 -19.50 10.86
CA LEU A 448 18.99 -18.91 11.32
C LEU A 448 17.91 -18.94 10.23
N LEU A 449 16.80 -19.63 10.49
CA LEU A 449 15.69 -19.70 9.54
C LEU A 449 14.33 -19.58 10.25
N SER A 450 13.27 -19.47 9.45
CA SER A 450 11.88 -19.64 9.87
C SER A 450 11.17 -20.60 8.92
N TRP A 451 10.31 -21.46 9.46
CA TRP A 451 9.32 -22.20 8.70
C TRP A 451 7.93 -21.60 8.93
N TYR A 452 7.06 -21.65 7.91
CA TYR A 452 5.68 -21.18 7.93
C TYR A 452 4.78 -22.28 7.37
N ALA A 453 3.58 -22.44 7.92
CA ALA A 453 2.64 -23.46 7.47
C ALA A 453 2.17 -23.22 6.02
N ASP A 454 2.31 -24.22 5.15
CA ASP A 454 1.50 -24.30 3.92
C ASP A 454 0.05 -24.72 4.23
N TYR A 455 -0.13 -25.59 5.22
CA TYR A 455 -1.42 -26.12 5.72
C TYR A 455 -1.33 -26.41 7.23
N PRO A 456 -2.45 -26.44 7.97
CA PRO A 456 -2.49 -26.43 9.44
C PRO A 456 -2.48 -27.85 10.02
N ASP A 457 -1.52 -28.67 9.61
CA ASP A 457 -1.29 -29.99 10.20
C ASP A 457 0.16 -30.04 10.70
N ALA A 458 0.37 -30.64 11.87
CA ALA A 458 1.69 -30.74 12.49
C ALA A 458 2.71 -31.46 11.60
N GLU A 459 2.27 -32.30 10.66
CA GLU A 459 3.15 -32.91 9.65
C GLU A 459 3.94 -31.88 8.83
N ASN A 460 3.36 -30.70 8.54
CA ASN A 460 4.08 -29.64 7.81
C ASN A 460 5.29 -29.10 8.59
N PHE A 461 5.26 -29.19 9.92
CA PHE A 461 6.37 -28.82 10.81
C PHE A 461 7.30 -30.00 11.15
N LEU A 462 7.04 -31.19 10.57
CA LEU A 462 7.78 -32.41 10.85
C LEU A 462 8.39 -33.03 9.58
N TYR A 463 7.57 -33.42 8.59
CA TYR A 463 8.02 -34.13 7.40
C TYR A 463 8.94 -33.30 6.49
N PRO A 464 8.57 -32.09 6.02
CA PRO A 464 9.41 -31.32 5.09
C PRO A 464 10.78 -30.97 5.67
N VAL A 465 10.84 -30.76 6.99
CA VAL A 465 11.97 -30.13 7.69
C VAL A 465 12.88 -31.10 8.47
N PHE A 466 12.42 -32.30 8.80
CA PHE A 466 13.23 -33.30 9.55
C PHE A 466 13.30 -34.69 8.92
N HIS A 467 12.41 -35.06 7.98
CA HIS A 467 12.44 -36.40 7.39
C HIS A 467 13.72 -36.61 6.58
N SER A 468 14.33 -37.79 6.67
CA SER A 468 15.66 -38.03 6.09
C SER A 468 15.70 -38.06 4.56
N SER A 469 14.56 -38.19 3.88
CA SER A 469 14.46 -38.02 2.42
C SER A 469 14.62 -36.58 1.93
N ASN A 470 14.41 -35.59 2.80
CA ASN A 470 14.15 -34.21 2.40
C ASN A 470 15.39 -33.29 2.55
N TRP A 471 16.60 -33.85 2.55
CA TRP A 471 17.85 -33.12 2.83
C TRP A 471 18.11 -31.92 1.90
N GLY A 472 18.76 -30.88 2.46
CA GLY A 472 19.22 -29.71 1.72
C GLY A 472 18.08 -28.87 1.15
N ALA A 473 18.06 -28.69 -0.17
CA ALA A 473 17.09 -27.86 -0.87
C ALA A 473 15.63 -28.30 -0.65
N SER A 474 15.38 -29.60 -0.47
CA SER A 474 14.04 -30.19 -0.28
C SER A 474 13.39 -29.87 1.08
N GLY A 475 14.12 -29.29 2.03
CA GLY A 475 13.56 -28.71 3.27
C GLY A 475 14.38 -28.98 4.53
N ASN A 476 14.87 -30.20 4.73
CA ASN A 476 15.68 -30.64 5.86
C ASN A 476 17.14 -30.15 5.73
N ARG A 477 17.30 -28.85 5.97
CA ARG A 477 18.58 -28.12 5.96
C ARG A 477 19.49 -28.45 7.14
N SER A 478 18.96 -29.14 8.15
CA SER A 478 19.77 -29.70 9.24
C SER A 478 20.47 -31.01 8.87
N PHE A 479 20.13 -31.62 7.72
CA PHE A 479 20.62 -32.95 7.33
C PHE A 479 20.37 -34.00 8.43
N TYR A 480 19.28 -33.82 9.18
CA TYR A 480 18.88 -34.68 10.27
C TYR A 480 18.34 -36.01 9.74
N ARG A 481 18.57 -37.08 10.49
CA ARG A 481 18.11 -38.44 10.15
C ARG A 481 17.97 -39.26 11.42
N ASN A 482 16.77 -39.75 11.66
CA ASN A 482 16.48 -40.67 12.75
C ASN A 482 15.44 -41.69 12.27
N PRO A 483 15.77 -42.99 12.14
CA PRO A 483 14.84 -43.99 11.62
C PRO A 483 13.55 -44.19 12.45
N VAL A 484 13.58 -43.86 13.74
CA VAL A 484 12.38 -43.90 14.60
C VAL A 484 11.47 -42.72 14.28
N PHE A 485 12.04 -41.53 14.10
CA PHE A 485 11.31 -40.36 13.60
C PHE A 485 10.70 -40.61 12.22
N ASP A 486 11.51 -41.04 11.25
CA ASP A 486 11.07 -41.31 9.88
C ASP A 486 9.90 -42.31 9.87
N SER A 487 10.01 -43.40 10.65
CA SER A 487 8.94 -44.41 10.79
C SER A 487 7.67 -43.88 11.47
N LEU A 488 7.78 -42.97 12.46
CA LEU A 488 6.61 -42.33 13.08
C LEU A 488 5.86 -41.44 12.08
N ILE A 489 6.58 -40.68 11.24
CA ILE A 489 5.99 -39.84 10.20
C ILE A 489 5.37 -40.67 9.08
N GLU A 490 6.06 -41.71 8.58
CA GLU A 490 5.49 -42.64 7.59
C GLU A 490 4.20 -43.31 8.08
N ARG A 491 4.10 -43.62 9.37
CA ARG A 491 2.89 -44.18 9.99
C ARG A 491 1.79 -43.12 10.11
N ALA A 492 2.13 -41.89 10.50
CA ALA A 492 1.17 -40.80 10.63
C ALA A 492 0.57 -40.41 9.26
N GLN A 493 1.38 -40.37 8.21
CA GLN A 493 0.93 -40.18 6.82
C GLN A 493 -0.05 -41.26 6.33
N ARG A 494 -0.14 -42.43 7.00
CA ARG A 494 -1.06 -43.52 6.66
C ARG A 494 -2.23 -43.69 7.64
N GLU A 495 -2.34 -42.84 8.66
CA GLU A 495 -3.35 -42.94 9.71
C GLU A 495 -4.51 -41.94 9.49
N PRO A 496 -5.69 -42.39 9.03
CA PRO A 496 -6.82 -41.51 8.78
C PRO A 496 -7.41 -40.92 10.07
N ASP A 497 -7.31 -41.61 11.21
CA ASP A 497 -7.82 -41.13 12.50
C ASP A 497 -6.97 -39.97 13.03
N GLU A 498 -7.55 -38.76 13.05
CA GLU A 498 -6.84 -37.54 13.43
C GLU A 498 -6.28 -37.58 14.85
N ARG A 499 -6.92 -38.30 15.78
CA ARG A 499 -6.44 -38.40 17.17
C ARG A 499 -5.26 -39.34 17.28
N LYS A 500 -5.28 -40.46 16.56
CA LYS A 500 -4.13 -41.37 16.46
C LYS A 500 -2.97 -40.71 15.71
N ARG A 501 -3.26 -39.98 14.63
CA ARG A 501 -2.29 -39.22 13.83
C ARG A 501 -1.61 -38.12 14.66
N ALA A 502 -2.39 -37.32 15.40
CA ALA A 502 -1.86 -36.34 16.36
C ALA A 502 -1.00 -36.98 17.47
N ALA A 503 -1.38 -38.17 17.97
CA ALA A 503 -0.58 -38.90 18.96
C ALA A 503 0.75 -39.43 18.37
N LEU A 504 0.81 -39.73 17.07
CA LEU A 504 2.06 -40.07 16.37
C LEU A 504 2.93 -38.82 16.16
N TYR A 505 2.35 -37.67 15.83
CA TYR A 505 3.08 -36.40 15.74
C TYR A 505 3.72 -36.01 17.07
N ALA A 506 3.00 -36.11 18.20
CA ALA A 506 3.55 -35.79 19.51
C ALA A 506 4.73 -36.71 19.92
N GLN A 507 4.72 -37.97 19.47
CA GLN A 507 5.86 -38.89 19.61
C GLN A 507 7.03 -38.47 18.73
N ALA A 508 6.79 -38.16 17.45
CA ALA A 508 7.82 -37.70 16.52
C ALA A 508 8.45 -36.36 16.95
N GLU A 509 7.64 -35.41 17.42
CA GLU A 509 8.11 -34.15 17.98
C GLU A 509 8.97 -34.38 19.23
N THR A 510 8.58 -35.31 20.11
CA THR A 510 9.38 -35.64 21.30
C THR A 510 10.77 -36.17 20.90
N VAL A 511 10.89 -36.99 19.85
CA VAL A 511 12.20 -37.44 19.33
C VAL A 511 13.03 -36.25 18.80
N VAL A 512 12.40 -35.33 18.07
CA VAL A 512 13.07 -34.12 17.55
C VAL A 512 13.50 -33.17 18.67
N ILE A 513 12.69 -33.00 19.72
CA ILE A 513 13.04 -32.21 20.90
C ILE A 513 14.21 -32.86 21.66
N ASP A 514 14.14 -34.17 21.91
CA ASP A 514 15.16 -34.90 22.68
C ASP A 514 16.51 -35.00 21.92
N GLU A 515 16.53 -35.01 20.58
CA GLU A 515 17.76 -34.98 19.77
C GLU A 515 18.21 -33.58 19.31
N ALA A 516 17.39 -32.54 19.52
CA ALA A 516 17.71 -31.14 19.28
C ALA A 516 18.46 -30.84 17.94
N PRO A 517 17.94 -31.20 16.76
CA PRO A 517 18.54 -30.77 15.49
C PRO A 517 18.46 -29.24 15.30
N TRP A 518 17.54 -28.59 15.99
CA TRP A 518 17.38 -27.14 16.09
C TRP A 518 17.40 -26.68 17.55
N VAL A 519 17.71 -25.40 17.78
CA VAL A 519 17.13 -24.64 18.89
C VAL A 519 15.82 -24.03 18.41
N PHE A 520 14.70 -24.46 18.97
CA PHE A 520 13.39 -23.83 18.74
C PHE A 520 13.40 -22.47 19.45
N LEU A 521 13.29 -21.38 18.68
CA LEU A 521 13.42 -20.02 19.23
C LEU A 521 12.05 -19.48 19.64
N TRP A 522 11.14 -19.27 18.68
CA TRP A 522 9.79 -18.74 18.94
C TRP A 522 8.81 -18.94 17.77
N HIS A 523 7.53 -18.85 18.08
CA HIS A 523 6.43 -18.67 17.14
C HIS A 523 6.05 -17.17 17.14
N ARG A 524 6.06 -16.51 15.97
CA ARG A 524 5.72 -15.08 15.85
C ARG A 524 4.22 -14.85 16.11
N THR A 525 3.89 -13.83 16.89
CA THR A 525 2.49 -13.41 17.11
C THR A 525 2.16 -12.12 16.34
N ASP A 526 1.07 -12.18 15.59
CA ASP A 526 0.57 -11.05 14.79
C ASP A 526 -0.52 -10.32 15.58
N HIS A 527 -0.59 -9.00 15.45
CA HIS A 527 -1.41 -8.17 16.32
C HIS A 527 -2.28 -7.25 15.47
N PHE A 528 -3.57 -7.19 15.78
CA PHE A 528 -4.57 -6.52 14.96
C PHE A 528 -5.40 -5.53 15.78
N LEU A 529 -5.81 -4.44 15.14
CA LEU A 529 -6.92 -3.60 15.59
C LEU A 529 -8.03 -3.62 14.54
N ALA A 530 -9.27 -3.49 15.02
CA ALA A 530 -10.43 -3.20 14.20
C ALA A 530 -11.13 -1.97 14.76
N GLN A 531 -11.81 -1.21 13.90
CA GLN A 531 -12.54 -0.01 14.32
C GLN A 531 -13.73 -0.39 15.23
N PRO A 532 -14.20 0.51 16.13
CA PRO A 532 -15.29 0.19 17.08
C PRO A 532 -16.62 -0.25 16.43
N TRP A 533 -16.83 0.14 15.16
CA TRP A 533 -18.00 -0.20 14.33
C TRP A 533 -17.88 -1.56 13.60
N VAL A 534 -16.75 -2.25 13.68
CA VAL A 534 -16.56 -3.62 13.18
C VAL A 534 -16.95 -4.62 14.26
N LYS A 535 -17.74 -5.64 13.90
CA LYS A 535 -18.07 -6.81 14.73
C LYS A 535 -17.69 -8.10 13.99
N GLY A 536 -17.60 -9.22 14.70
CA GLY A 536 -17.32 -10.54 14.11
C GLY A 536 -15.91 -10.78 13.55
N PHE A 537 -15.08 -9.75 13.35
CA PHE A 537 -13.70 -9.94 12.90
C PHE A 537 -12.83 -10.65 13.95
N GLU A 538 -12.45 -11.90 13.68
CA GLU A 538 -11.37 -12.63 14.35
C GLU A 538 -10.23 -12.90 13.35
N PRO A 539 -8.95 -12.62 13.68
CA PRO A 539 -7.84 -12.87 12.74
C PRO A 539 -7.55 -14.37 12.57
N ALA A 540 -7.96 -14.96 11.44
CA ALA A 540 -7.72 -16.36 11.13
C ALA A 540 -6.22 -16.71 11.09
N ALA A 541 -5.85 -17.83 11.73
CA ALA A 541 -4.49 -18.39 11.79
C ALA A 541 -3.93 -18.72 10.39
N ILE A 542 -4.79 -19.23 9.49
CA ILE A 542 -4.51 -19.33 8.06
C ILE A 542 -5.37 -18.31 7.30
N PRO A 543 -4.77 -17.37 6.53
CA PRO A 543 -5.52 -16.33 5.80
C PRO A 543 -6.54 -16.85 4.78
N HIS A 544 -6.35 -18.08 4.27
CA HIS A 544 -7.27 -18.71 3.32
C HIS A 544 -8.32 -19.64 3.97
N ALA A 545 -8.32 -19.78 5.31
CA ALA A 545 -9.43 -20.39 6.05
C ALA A 545 -10.59 -19.39 6.23
N ASP A 546 -10.26 -18.10 6.32
CA ASP A 546 -11.23 -17.02 6.37
C ASP A 546 -11.97 -16.85 5.03
N LYS A 547 -13.30 -16.99 5.08
CA LYS A 547 -14.22 -16.75 3.96
C LYS A 547 -14.77 -15.31 3.92
N GLY A 548 -14.47 -14.46 4.90
CA GLY A 548 -14.89 -13.05 4.99
C GLY A 548 -16.36 -12.84 5.34
N THR A 549 -17.12 -13.92 5.61
CA THR A 549 -18.58 -13.88 5.73
C THR A 549 -19.06 -13.34 7.07
N GLY A 550 -18.44 -13.76 8.17
CA GLY A 550 -18.84 -13.44 9.54
C GLY A 550 -18.48 -12.03 10.03
N VAL A 551 -17.77 -11.22 9.23
CA VAL A 551 -17.44 -9.84 9.60
C VAL A 551 -18.63 -8.91 9.33
N GLU A 552 -19.01 -8.14 10.33
CA GLU A 552 -20.05 -7.13 10.26
C GLU A 552 -19.45 -5.72 10.35
N VAL A 553 -19.99 -4.80 9.55
CA VAL A 553 -19.73 -3.36 9.67
C VAL A 553 -21.06 -2.68 9.96
N ALA A 554 -21.13 -1.89 11.03
CA ALA A 554 -22.33 -1.13 11.36
C ALA A 554 -22.73 -0.19 10.21
N GLY A 555 -24.02 -0.22 9.83
CA GLY A 555 -24.57 0.64 8.78
C GLY A 555 -24.38 2.12 9.08
N ALA A 556 -24.51 2.97 8.05
CA ALA A 556 -24.12 4.38 8.16
C ALA A 556 -24.93 5.20 9.18
N GLU A 557 -26.06 4.68 9.69
CA GLU A 557 -26.92 5.36 10.66
C GLU A 557 -26.43 5.24 12.12
N ASP A 558 -25.76 4.15 12.51
CA ASP A 558 -25.16 3.99 13.85
C ASP A 558 -23.79 4.68 13.96
N ASN A 559 -23.20 5.09 12.84
CA ASN A 559 -21.76 5.32 12.70
C ASN A 559 -21.34 6.78 12.99
N ASN A 560 -21.68 7.24 14.20
CA ASN A 560 -21.61 8.62 14.70
C ASN A 560 -20.17 9.19 14.90
N GLY A 561 -19.16 8.67 14.17
CA GLY A 561 -17.74 8.94 14.42
C GLY A 561 -16.84 9.18 13.19
N ARG A 562 -17.33 9.05 11.94
CA ARG A 562 -16.52 9.29 10.73
C ARG A 562 -16.56 10.77 10.28
N PRO A 563 -15.41 11.45 10.05
CA PRO A 563 -15.37 12.82 9.55
C PRO A 563 -15.68 12.89 8.04
N GLY A 564 -16.75 13.58 7.65
CA GLY A 564 -17.24 13.65 6.26
C GLY A 564 -16.54 14.64 5.33
N LEU A 565 -16.52 14.34 4.01
CA LEU A 565 -15.77 15.07 2.98
C LEU A 565 -16.61 15.99 2.07
N ALA A 566 -16.05 17.15 1.69
CA ALA A 566 -16.45 17.98 0.53
C ALA A 566 -15.26 18.86 0.05
N GLY A 567 -15.07 19.23 -1.23
CA GLY A 567 -15.69 18.75 -2.48
C GLY A 567 -15.38 19.59 -3.76
N LEU A 568 -15.31 18.91 -4.92
CA LEU A 568 -15.72 19.32 -6.30
C LEU A 568 -14.79 20.00 -7.40
N LEU A 569 -14.31 19.18 -8.37
CA LEU A 569 -14.50 19.24 -9.87
C LEU A 569 -13.77 20.29 -10.81
N PHE A 570 -13.54 19.95 -12.13
CA PHE A 570 -13.34 20.77 -13.42
C PHE A 570 -12.05 20.69 -14.39
N LEU A 571 -11.96 19.98 -15.57
CA LEU A 571 -10.87 19.99 -16.68
C LEU A 571 -11.36 19.72 -18.19
N ALA A 572 -10.92 20.17 -19.41
CA ALA A 572 -9.71 20.85 -19.98
C ALA A 572 -9.77 21.46 -21.49
N PRO A 573 -9.73 22.81 -21.75
CA PRO A 573 -9.80 23.47 -23.15
C PRO A 573 -9.09 24.85 -23.65
N ILE A 574 -8.80 25.32 -24.91
CA ILE A 574 -7.69 26.37 -25.22
C ILE A 574 -7.55 27.94 -25.56
N ALA A 575 -6.31 28.35 -25.90
CA ALA A 575 -5.62 29.65 -25.87
C ALA A 575 -6.03 30.57 -27.02
N GLY A 576 -7.11 31.32 -26.82
CA GLY A 576 -7.57 32.33 -27.78
C GLY A 576 -6.83 33.67 -27.76
N ILE A 577 -5.71 33.83 -27.02
CA ILE A 577 -5.36 35.15 -26.45
C ILE A 577 -3.91 35.63 -26.68
N PHE A 578 -2.93 34.75 -26.90
CA PHE A 578 -1.52 35.17 -27.13
C PHE A 578 -1.21 35.64 -28.57
N ALA A 579 -2.17 35.56 -29.50
CA ALA A 579 -1.94 35.83 -30.93
C ALA A 579 -2.56 37.14 -31.47
N PHE A 580 -3.40 37.86 -30.70
CA PHE A 580 -4.10 39.08 -31.17
C PHE A 580 -4.06 40.20 -30.11
N GLY A 581 -2.84 40.64 -29.75
CA GLY A 581 -2.56 41.48 -28.57
C GLY A 581 -2.19 42.96 -28.81
N ILE A 582 -1.90 43.38 -30.05
CA ILE A 582 -1.39 44.71 -30.46
C ILE A 582 0.07 44.98 -30.03
N GLY A 583 0.90 45.44 -30.97
CA GLY A 583 2.25 45.93 -30.65
C GLY A 583 2.20 47.32 -29.99
N TYR A 584 2.67 47.41 -28.75
CA TYR A 584 2.99 48.66 -28.05
C TYR A 584 4.27 48.48 -27.23
N PRO A 585 5.18 49.47 -27.18
CA PRO A 585 6.39 49.41 -26.36
C PRO A 585 6.03 49.62 -24.87
N LEU A 586 5.85 48.52 -24.12
CA LEU A 586 5.42 48.53 -22.73
C LEU A 586 6.58 48.33 -21.74
N VAL A 587 7.51 49.30 -21.69
CA VAL A 587 8.37 49.52 -20.52
C VAL A 587 7.88 50.77 -19.80
N ARG A 588 6.94 50.60 -18.85
CA ARG A 588 6.50 51.68 -17.96
C ARG A 588 7.51 51.87 -16.82
N PRO A 589 7.95 53.10 -16.49
CA PRO A 589 8.97 53.33 -15.47
C PRO A 589 8.55 52.96 -14.04
N SER A 590 7.27 52.68 -13.80
CA SER A 590 6.75 52.20 -12.51
C SER A 590 6.99 50.70 -12.24
N LEU A 591 7.33 49.89 -13.26
CA LEU A 591 7.49 48.44 -13.10
C LEU A 591 8.82 48.05 -12.43
N LEU A 592 9.90 48.78 -12.70
CA LEU A 592 11.22 48.52 -12.12
C LEU A 592 11.25 48.66 -10.58
N PRO A 593 10.75 49.75 -9.95
CA PRO A 593 10.73 49.85 -8.49
C PRO A 593 9.78 48.81 -7.85
N TYR A 594 8.69 48.41 -8.53
CA TYR A 594 7.82 47.33 -8.07
C TYR A 594 8.57 45.98 -8.04
N ALA A 595 9.25 45.62 -9.13
CA ALA A 595 10.04 44.39 -9.22
C ALA A 595 11.19 44.38 -8.20
N ALA A 596 11.89 45.51 -8.02
CA ALA A 596 12.91 45.65 -6.99
C ALA A 596 12.34 45.47 -5.57
N ARG A 597 11.18 46.04 -5.26
CA ARG A 597 10.49 45.85 -3.97
C ARG A 597 10.10 44.39 -3.74
N ARG A 598 9.57 43.68 -4.75
CA ARG A 598 9.28 42.24 -4.69
C ARG A 598 10.54 41.40 -4.43
N LEU A 599 11.63 41.67 -5.14
CA LEU A 599 12.91 40.95 -4.96
C LEU A 599 13.55 41.21 -3.59
N LEU A 600 13.46 42.44 -3.07
CA LEU A 600 13.92 42.77 -1.71
C LEU A 600 13.11 42.04 -0.63
N ILE A 601 11.79 41.90 -0.82
CA ILE A 601 10.92 41.14 0.10
C ILE A 601 11.21 39.63 0.01
N ALA A 602 11.63 39.12 -1.15
CA ALA A 602 11.96 37.70 -1.30
C ALA A 602 13.19 37.26 -0.49
N VAL A 603 14.17 38.14 -0.24
CA VAL A 603 15.39 37.79 0.52
C VAL A 603 15.06 37.26 1.94
N PRO A 604 14.33 37.98 2.82
CA PRO A 604 13.95 37.44 4.12
C PRO A 604 13.00 36.23 4.02
N THR A 605 12.16 36.13 2.98
CA THR A 605 11.34 34.93 2.74
C THR A 605 12.20 33.70 2.46
N LEU A 606 13.21 33.80 1.60
CA LEU A 606 14.10 32.68 1.25
C LEU A 606 15.00 32.29 2.44
N ILE A 607 15.45 33.25 3.25
CA ILE A 607 16.16 32.98 4.52
C ILE A 607 15.23 32.27 5.51
N GLY A 608 13.97 32.70 5.60
CA GLY A 608 12.95 32.05 6.45
C GLY A 608 12.67 30.61 6.02
N VAL A 609 12.49 30.35 4.72
CA VAL A 609 12.33 28.98 4.18
C VAL A 609 13.58 28.14 4.45
N ALA A 610 14.77 28.67 4.18
CA ALA A 610 16.02 27.97 4.46
C ALA A 610 16.17 27.61 5.95
N LEU A 611 15.80 28.52 6.86
CA LEU A 611 15.80 28.28 8.31
C LEU A 611 14.79 27.20 8.72
N ILE A 612 13.55 27.30 8.24
CA ILE A 612 12.49 26.33 8.55
C ILE A 612 12.88 24.92 8.08
N VAL A 613 13.34 24.79 6.82
CA VAL A 613 13.73 23.50 6.26
C VAL A 613 14.99 22.95 6.92
N PHE A 614 15.97 23.80 7.25
CA PHE A 614 17.16 23.40 8.02
C PHE A 614 16.79 22.88 9.42
N MET A 615 15.90 23.58 10.13
CA MET A 615 15.42 23.14 11.45
C MET A 615 14.64 21.83 11.34
N ILE A 616 13.75 21.68 10.36
CA ILE A 616 13.02 20.41 10.11
C ILE A 616 14.00 19.27 9.84
N LEU A 617 15.01 19.45 8.99
CA LEU A 617 16.03 18.41 8.71
C LEU A 617 16.94 18.09 9.91
N LYS A 618 17.07 19.01 10.87
CA LYS A 618 17.82 18.77 12.13
C LYS A 618 16.94 18.25 13.27
N MET A 619 15.62 18.25 13.09
CA MET A 619 14.64 17.62 13.98
C MET A 619 14.13 16.27 13.44
N ALA A 620 14.34 16.00 12.15
CA ALA A 620 14.03 14.73 11.51
C ALA A 620 14.98 13.62 12.02
N PRO A 621 14.46 12.40 12.28
CA PRO A 621 15.30 11.26 12.62
C PRO A 621 16.09 10.77 11.41
N GLY A 622 17.26 10.17 11.67
CA GLY A 622 18.20 9.68 10.65
C GLY A 622 19.51 10.47 10.67
N ASP A 623 20.64 9.76 10.74
CA ASP A 623 21.96 10.38 10.59
C ASP A 623 22.43 10.26 9.13
N PRO A 624 22.65 11.38 8.41
CA PRO A 624 23.15 11.31 7.04
C PRO A 624 24.55 10.70 6.93
N ALA A 625 25.39 10.70 7.99
CA ALA A 625 26.67 9.98 7.95
C ALA A 625 26.42 8.45 7.94
N LEU A 626 25.58 7.95 8.85
CA LEU A 626 25.18 6.54 8.93
C LEU A 626 24.55 6.05 7.62
N ALA A 627 23.64 6.84 7.04
CA ALA A 627 22.94 6.50 5.80
C ALA A 627 23.88 6.35 4.58
N LEU A 628 25.07 6.98 4.59
CA LEU A 628 26.02 6.95 3.47
C LEU A 628 26.88 5.69 3.42
N VAL A 629 27.33 5.24 4.59
CA VAL A 629 28.27 4.10 4.72
C VAL A 629 27.56 2.82 5.17
N GLY A 630 26.29 2.93 5.57
CA GLY A 630 25.49 1.84 6.13
C GLY A 630 25.84 1.58 7.59
N GLU A 631 24.95 0.87 8.27
CA GLU A 631 25.04 0.62 9.73
C GLU A 631 26.18 -0.32 10.14
N ARG A 632 26.93 -0.86 9.17
CA ARG A 632 28.07 -1.80 9.36
C ARG A 632 29.44 -1.15 9.15
N ALA A 633 29.50 0.19 9.00
CA ALA A 633 30.76 0.91 8.94
C ALA A 633 31.39 1.05 10.33
N ASP A 634 32.72 1.06 10.39
CA ASP A 634 33.46 1.24 11.64
C ASP A 634 33.11 2.59 12.32
N PRO A 635 32.89 2.63 13.65
CA PRO A 635 32.55 3.87 14.36
C PRO A 635 33.58 5.00 14.22
N GLN A 636 34.87 4.70 14.06
CA GLN A 636 35.88 5.74 13.82
C GLN A 636 35.70 6.37 12.43
N THR A 637 35.31 5.56 11.43
CA THR A 637 34.96 5.97 10.08
C THR A 637 33.68 6.82 10.05
N ILE A 638 32.64 6.45 10.83
CA ILE A 638 31.41 7.26 10.96
C ILE A 638 31.71 8.60 11.64
N GLU A 639 32.46 8.60 12.75
CA GLU A 639 32.86 9.81 13.47
C GLU A 639 33.77 10.71 12.62
N GLN A 640 34.71 10.13 11.86
CA GLN A 640 35.53 10.84 10.88
C GLN A 640 34.66 11.46 9.78
N LEU A 641 33.66 10.73 9.28
CA LEU A 641 32.74 11.23 8.25
C LEU A 641 31.82 12.34 8.78
N ARG A 642 31.36 12.28 10.05
CA ARG A 642 30.61 13.38 10.68
C ARG A 642 31.44 14.64 10.76
N ARG A 643 32.71 14.53 11.16
CA ARG A 643 33.66 15.65 11.22
C ARG A 643 34.00 16.20 9.82
N GLU A 644 34.16 15.32 8.82
CA GLU A 644 34.39 15.72 7.42
C GLU A 644 33.17 16.48 6.84
N LEU A 645 31.96 15.99 7.11
CA LEU A 645 30.69 16.62 6.72
C LEU A 645 30.28 17.79 7.64
N ARG A 646 31.04 18.05 8.71
CA ARG A 646 30.79 19.06 9.77
C ARG A 646 29.42 18.97 10.42
N LEU A 647 28.95 17.75 10.65
CA LEU A 647 27.67 17.49 11.29
C LEU A 647 27.69 17.83 12.79
N ASP A 648 28.87 17.93 13.39
CA ASP A 648 29.12 18.21 14.81
C ASP A 648 29.31 19.72 15.13
N ASP A 649 29.43 20.59 14.11
CA ASP A 649 29.45 22.05 14.29
C ASP A 649 28.15 22.50 15.03
N PRO A 650 28.17 23.52 15.90
CA PRO A 650 26.94 24.04 16.52
C PRO A 650 25.88 24.41 15.46
N LEU A 651 24.59 24.13 15.71
CA LEU A 651 23.52 24.30 14.70
C LEU A 651 23.48 25.70 14.08
N ALA A 652 23.72 26.75 14.88
CA ALA A 652 23.82 28.13 14.39
C ALA A 652 25.02 28.35 13.45
N ALA A 653 26.15 27.69 13.71
CA ALA A 653 27.33 27.71 12.85
C ALA A 653 27.10 26.90 11.56
N GLN A 654 26.46 25.73 11.62
CA GLN A 654 26.05 24.97 10.43
C GLN A 654 25.12 25.80 9.53
N PHE A 655 24.10 26.47 10.11
CA PHE A 655 23.19 27.32 9.35
C PHE A 655 23.89 28.56 8.77
N ALA A 656 24.75 29.23 9.55
CA ALA A 656 25.54 30.37 9.06
C ALA A 656 26.53 29.96 7.94
N ASN A 657 27.14 28.77 8.04
CA ASN A 657 27.98 28.20 6.99
C ASN A 657 27.14 27.90 5.72
N TYR A 658 25.92 27.38 5.86
CA TYR A 658 25.02 27.16 4.72
C TYR A 658 24.58 28.47 4.05
N LEU A 659 24.19 29.50 4.81
CA LEU A 659 23.94 30.84 4.28
C LEU A 659 25.17 31.41 3.55
N ARG A 660 26.38 31.19 4.07
CA ARG A 660 27.64 31.61 3.43
C ARG A 660 27.95 30.86 2.12
N LEU A 661 27.43 29.65 1.93
CA LEU A 661 27.47 28.94 0.64
C LEU A 661 26.44 29.52 -0.34
N ILE A 662 25.21 29.78 0.11
CA ILE A 662 24.16 30.41 -0.70
C ILE A 662 24.61 31.78 -1.24
N CYS A 663 25.27 32.60 -0.41
CA CYS A 663 25.84 33.89 -0.83
C CYS A 663 26.97 33.78 -1.89
N LYS A 664 27.46 32.57 -2.18
CA LYS A 664 28.40 32.28 -3.29
C LYS A 664 27.73 31.60 -4.49
N GLY A 665 26.43 31.32 -4.43
CA GLY A 665 25.71 30.52 -5.42
C GLY A 665 25.84 28.99 -5.23
N GLU A 666 26.35 28.52 -4.10
CA GLU A 666 26.48 27.10 -3.80
C GLU A 666 25.35 26.59 -2.90
N LEU A 667 24.64 25.55 -3.36
CA LEU A 667 23.60 24.84 -2.58
C LEU A 667 24.16 23.57 -1.88
N GLY A 668 25.46 23.57 -1.56
CA GLY A 668 26.18 22.41 -1.04
C GLY A 668 26.44 21.31 -2.09
N ARG A 669 26.83 20.12 -1.61
CA ARG A 669 27.13 18.93 -2.42
C ARG A 669 26.34 17.74 -1.91
N SER A 670 25.78 16.95 -2.82
CA SER A 670 25.08 15.70 -2.49
C SER A 670 26.02 14.78 -1.73
N TYR A 671 25.58 14.27 -0.59
CA TYR A 671 26.39 13.41 0.26
C TYR A 671 26.74 12.09 -0.44
N TYR A 672 25.83 11.51 -1.23
CA TYR A 672 26.07 10.24 -1.95
C TYR A 672 26.90 10.44 -3.21
N THR A 673 26.47 11.36 -4.09
CA THR A 673 27.09 11.51 -5.41
C THR A 673 28.34 12.40 -5.39
N LYS A 674 28.57 13.11 -4.27
CA LYS A 674 29.59 14.18 -4.10
C LYS A 674 29.48 15.36 -5.10
N ARG A 675 28.48 15.35 -5.99
CA ARG A 675 28.23 16.39 -7.00
C ARG A 675 27.64 17.65 -6.36
N PRO A 676 27.98 18.87 -6.82
CA PRO A 676 27.33 20.10 -6.36
C PRO A 676 25.82 20.07 -6.63
N VAL A 677 24.99 20.32 -5.61
CA VAL A 677 23.53 20.23 -5.71
C VAL A 677 22.99 21.24 -6.70
N ALA A 678 23.53 22.46 -6.70
CA ALA A 678 23.19 23.49 -7.68
C ALA A 678 23.43 23.02 -9.13
N ARG A 679 24.48 22.22 -9.38
CA ARG A 679 24.75 21.66 -10.71
C ARG A 679 23.76 20.55 -11.06
N SER A 680 23.48 19.63 -10.14
CA SER A 680 22.45 18.58 -10.34
C SER A 680 21.07 19.17 -10.60
N LEU A 681 20.71 20.26 -9.93
CA LEU A 681 19.48 21.01 -10.17
C LEU A 681 19.50 21.72 -11.52
N MET A 682 20.59 22.37 -11.93
CA MET A 682 20.70 22.96 -13.28
C MET A 682 20.70 21.92 -14.41
N GLU A 683 21.12 20.68 -14.15
CA GLU A 683 21.04 19.58 -15.12
C GLU A 683 19.62 18.98 -15.23
N LYS A 684 18.83 18.97 -14.14
CA LYS A 684 17.45 18.42 -14.12
C LYS A 684 16.33 19.45 -14.31
N PHE A 685 16.56 20.72 -13.96
CA PHE A 685 15.59 21.81 -14.13
C PHE A 685 15.09 21.94 -15.58
N PRO A 686 15.92 21.79 -16.64
CA PRO A 686 15.41 21.76 -18.01
C PRO A 686 14.40 20.65 -18.30
N ASN A 687 14.48 19.50 -17.61
CA ASN A 687 13.53 18.39 -17.77
C ASN A 687 12.21 18.69 -17.08
N THR A 688 12.23 19.20 -15.84
CA THR A 688 11.02 19.67 -15.15
C THR A 688 10.42 20.90 -15.84
N LEU A 689 11.22 21.80 -16.42
CA LEU A 689 10.75 22.94 -17.22
C LEU A 689 10.13 22.51 -18.56
N ARG A 690 10.65 21.46 -19.20
CA ARG A 690 9.99 20.84 -20.36
C ARG A 690 8.65 20.21 -19.97
N LEU A 691 8.60 19.48 -18.85
CA LEU A 691 7.38 18.86 -18.33
C LEU A 691 6.34 19.91 -17.91
N ALA A 692 6.70 20.85 -17.04
CA ALA A 692 5.85 21.95 -16.62
C ALA A 692 5.45 22.84 -17.79
N GLY A 693 6.36 23.13 -18.72
CA GLY A 693 6.08 23.92 -19.92
C GLY A 693 5.15 23.20 -20.91
N ALA A 694 5.28 21.88 -21.10
CA ALA A 694 4.36 21.09 -21.92
C ALA A 694 3.02 20.85 -21.21
N ALA A 695 3.03 20.62 -19.89
CA ALA A 695 1.83 20.52 -19.06
C ALA A 695 1.07 21.85 -19.04
N ILE A 696 1.74 22.98 -18.81
CA ILE A 696 1.17 24.32 -18.95
C ILE A 696 0.93 24.67 -20.42
N THR A 697 1.50 24.01 -21.43
CA THR A 697 1.05 24.06 -22.84
C THR A 697 0.06 22.93 -23.17
N ILE A 698 -0.43 22.25 -22.14
CA ILE A 698 -1.65 21.48 -22.14
C ILE A 698 -2.70 22.29 -21.37
N SER A 699 -2.35 23.03 -20.31
CA SER A 699 -3.14 24.11 -19.69
C SER A 699 -3.26 25.39 -20.55
N ILE A 700 -2.38 25.56 -21.54
CA ILE A 700 -2.51 26.31 -22.79
C ILE A 700 -2.47 25.39 -24.07
N LEU A 701 -2.83 24.09 -23.93
CA LEU A 701 -3.40 23.06 -24.89
C LEU A 701 -4.96 22.79 -25.01
N PHE A 702 -6.00 22.68 -24.14
CA PHE A 702 -6.38 22.23 -22.77
C PHE A 702 -6.43 23.15 -21.47
N GLY A 703 -7.18 24.27 -21.43
CA GLY A 703 -7.20 25.52 -20.60
C GLY A 703 -8.60 26.12 -20.15
N VAL A 704 -9.31 27.21 -20.56
CA VAL A 704 -9.56 28.13 -21.73
C VAL A 704 -10.69 27.83 -22.82
N THR A 705 -10.44 27.58 -24.14
CA THR A 705 -11.34 27.55 -25.37
C THR A 705 -12.76 27.01 -25.15
N LEU A 706 -12.97 25.70 -24.99
CA LEU A 706 -14.25 25.07 -24.64
C LEU A 706 -14.98 25.81 -23.48
N GLY A 707 -14.30 26.54 -22.60
CA GLY A 707 -14.90 27.48 -21.62
C GLY A 707 -15.40 28.79 -22.24
N VAL A 708 -14.66 29.38 -23.19
CA VAL A 708 -15.13 30.45 -24.09
C VAL A 708 -16.30 29.96 -24.97
N VAL A 709 -16.23 28.75 -25.52
CA VAL A 709 -17.29 28.12 -26.34
C VAL A 709 -18.51 27.78 -25.48
N SER A 710 -18.32 27.30 -24.26
CA SER A 710 -19.37 27.04 -23.27
C SER A 710 -20.08 28.33 -22.87
N ALA A 711 -19.35 29.42 -22.62
CA ALA A 711 -19.93 30.75 -22.39
C ALA A 711 -20.62 31.33 -23.64
N LEU A 712 -20.07 31.10 -24.85
CA LEU A 712 -20.68 31.54 -26.11
C LEU A 712 -21.94 30.74 -26.48
N LYS A 713 -22.00 29.45 -26.13
CA LYS A 713 -23.14 28.56 -26.36
C LYS A 713 -23.96 28.31 -25.08
N HIS A 714 -24.04 29.32 -24.21
CA HIS A 714 -24.64 29.19 -22.87
C HIS A 714 -26.03 28.53 -22.88
N ASN A 715 -26.28 27.64 -21.92
CA ASN A 715 -27.49 26.84 -21.72
C ASN A 715 -27.82 25.80 -22.81
N THR A 716 -27.06 25.74 -23.91
CA THR A 716 -27.19 24.66 -24.91
C THR A 716 -26.64 23.33 -24.38
N VAL A 717 -26.92 22.24 -25.10
CA VAL A 717 -26.31 20.93 -24.87
C VAL A 717 -24.78 21.00 -24.92
N THR A 718 -24.19 21.85 -25.77
CA THR A 718 -22.73 22.02 -25.83
C THR A 718 -22.17 22.65 -24.55
N ASP A 719 -22.83 23.67 -23.98
CA ASP A 719 -22.42 24.25 -22.68
C ASP A 719 -22.50 23.21 -21.56
N LYS A 720 -23.58 22.42 -21.52
CA LYS A 720 -23.76 21.34 -20.52
C LYS A 720 -22.71 20.23 -20.67
N LEU A 721 -22.44 19.75 -21.88
CA LEU A 721 -21.43 18.71 -22.14
C LEU A 721 -20.02 19.20 -21.80
N LEU A 722 -19.64 20.41 -22.22
CA LEU A 722 -18.32 20.97 -21.91
C LEU A 722 -18.19 21.28 -20.42
N GLY A 723 -19.28 21.67 -19.78
CA GLY A 723 -19.41 21.73 -18.32
C GLY A 723 -19.17 20.38 -17.66
N MET A 724 -19.71 19.27 -18.18
CA MET A 724 -19.57 17.92 -17.59
C MET A 724 -18.22 17.24 -17.88
N ILE A 725 -17.67 17.41 -19.09
CA ILE A 725 -16.27 17.04 -19.38
C ILE A 725 -15.36 17.78 -18.40
N SER A 726 -15.65 19.07 -18.18
CA SER A 726 -15.03 19.82 -17.11
C SER A 726 -15.27 19.13 -15.76
N VAL A 727 -16.48 19.08 -15.20
CA VAL A 727 -16.86 18.41 -13.92
C VAL A 727 -15.88 17.29 -13.52
N ALA A 728 -15.80 16.22 -14.31
CA ALA A 728 -14.97 15.04 -14.02
C ALA A 728 -13.50 15.37 -13.66
N GLY A 729 -12.96 16.38 -14.33
CA GLY A 729 -11.56 16.76 -14.32
C GLY A 729 -10.85 16.92 -12.97
N ILE A 730 -10.98 18.02 -12.21
CA ILE A 730 -10.16 18.21 -10.97
C ILE A 730 -10.46 17.12 -9.94
N SER A 731 -11.63 16.47 -10.03
CA SER A 731 -11.96 15.29 -9.24
C SER A 731 -11.32 13.99 -9.75
N THR A 732 -10.45 14.08 -10.77
CA THR A 732 -9.57 13.04 -11.29
C THR A 732 -8.16 13.27 -10.72
N PRO A 733 -7.66 12.46 -9.78
CA PRO A 733 -6.32 12.64 -9.21
C PRO A 733 -5.21 12.54 -10.26
N VAL A 734 -4.14 13.34 -10.12
CA VAL A 734 -3.01 13.36 -11.07
C VAL A 734 -2.33 11.99 -11.18
N PHE A 735 -2.16 11.26 -10.07
CA PHE A 735 -1.58 9.91 -10.09
C PHE A 735 -2.50 8.91 -10.80
N TRP A 736 -3.81 8.96 -10.55
CA TRP A 736 -4.77 8.08 -11.20
C TRP A 736 -4.84 8.35 -12.70
N LEU A 737 -4.85 9.62 -13.10
CA LEU A 737 -4.80 9.99 -14.52
C LEU A 737 -3.47 9.58 -15.16
N ALA A 738 -2.35 9.66 -14.44
CA ALA A 738 -1.06 9.16 -14.89
C ALA A 738 -1.10 7.65 -15.15
N LEU A 739 -1.56 6.85 -14.18
CA LEU A 739 -1.68 5.40 -14.29
C LEU A 739 -2.67 4.99 -15.39
N LEU A 740 -3.82 5.66 -15.52
CA LEU A 740 -4.78 5.43 -16.61
C LEU A 740 -4.18 5.78 -17.98
N LEU A 741 -3.39 6.84 -18.09
CA LEU A 741 -2.73 7.21 -19.34
C LEU A 741 -1.62 6.23 -19.72
N VAL A 742 -0.86 5.71 -18.76
CA VAL A 742 0.07 4.58 -18.97
C VAL A 742 -0.72 3.35 -19.43
N PHE A 743 -1.76 2.97 -18.71
CA PHE A 743 -2.59 1.81 -19.03
C PHE A 743 -3.16 1.90 -20.45
N VAL A 744 -3.88 2.98 -20.79
CA VAL A 744 -4.52 3.12 -22.10
C VAL A 744 -3.50 3.30 -23.24
N PHE A 745 -2.56 4.24 -23.13
CA PHE A 745 -1.74 4.64 -24.28
C PHE A 745 -0.41 3.91 -24.40
N ALA A 746 0.13 3.38 -23.31
CA ALA A 746 1.38 2.63 -23.31
C ALA A 746 1.17 1.11 -23.23
N TYR A 747 0.26 0.62 -22.39
CA TYR A 747 0.01 -0.80 -22.24
C TYR A 747 -1.01 -1.34 -23.26
N THR A 748 -2.23 -0.80 -23.32
CA THR A 748 -3.27 -1.26 -24.26
C THR A 748 -2.95 -0.89 -25.71
N LEU A 749 -2.64 0.38 -25.99
CA LEU A 749 -2.47 0.85 -27.36
C LEU A 749 -1.03 0.77 -27.90
N ASN A 750 -0.01 0.69 -27.03
CA ASN A 750 1.41 0.69 -27.40
C ASN A 750 1.82 1.91 -28.28
N TRP A 751 1.13 3.04 -28.18
CA TRP A 751 1.39 4.25 -28.99
C TRP A 751 2.49 5.14 -28.40
N LEU A 752 2.66 5.12 -27.07
CA LEU A 752 3.55 6.00 -26.33
C LEU A 752 4.26 5.21 -25.22
N PRO A 753 5.49 5.55 -24.82
CA PRO A 753 6.22 4.79 -23.82
C PRO A 753 5.65 5.01 -22.40
N PRO A 754 5.68 3.98 -21.51
CA PRO A 754 5.08 4.07 -20.18
C PRO A 754 5.90 4.91 -19.19
N SER A 755 7.23 4.93 -19.33
CA SER A 755 8.13 5.66 -18.45
C SER A 755 9.51 5.92 -19.07
N GLY A 756 10.29 6.82 -18.47
CA GLY A 756 11.64 7.21 -18.90
C GLY A 756 11.67 8.52 -19.71
N MET A 757 12.77 8.74 -20.44
CA MET A 757 12.96 9.94 -21.28
C MET A 757 13.56 9.66 -22.68
N GLY A 758 13.81 8.39 -23.04
CA GLY A 758 14.47 8.01 -24.29
C GLY A 758 15.80 8.73 -24.51
N ARG A 759 16.05 9.19 -25.75
CA ARG A 759 17.14 10.12 -26.09
C ARG A 759 16.71 11.60 -26.04
N GLY A 760 15.65 11.92 -25.29
CA GLY A 760 14.99 13.23 -25.30
C GLY A 760 13.87 13.36 -26.33
N GLU A 761 13.27 12.24 -26.73
CA GLU A 761 12.19 12.18 -27.71
C GLU A 761 10.85 12.66 -27.14
N LEU A 762 10.07 13.37 -27.96
CA LEU A 762 8.81 13.97 -27.52
C LEU A 762 7.75 12.94 -27.07
N ALA A 763 7.82 11.69 -27.53
CA ALA A 763 6.89 10.63 -27.14
C ALA A 763 6.85 10.41 -25.61
N TYR A 764 8.02 10.43 -24.95
CA TYR A 764 8.13 10.29 -23.49
C TYR A 764 7.54 11.48 -22.72
N LEU A 765 7.36 12.63 -23.37
CA LEU A 765 6.80 13.84 -22.75
C LEU A 765 5.26 13.87 -22.80
N VAL A 766 4.63 13.13 -23.72
CA VAL A 766 3.18 13.24 -23.99
C VAL A 766 2.33 12.81 -22.78
N LEU A 767 2.49 11.57 -22.29
CA LEU A 767 1.67 11.07 -21.18
C LEU A 767 1.89 11.83 -19.86
N PRO A 768 3.14 12.16 -19.45
CA PRO A 768 3.38 13.04 -18.30
C PRO A 768 2.73 14.42 -18.43
N ALA A 769 2.85 15.05 -19.61
CA ALA A 769 2.32 16.39 -19.84
C ALA A 769 0.79 16.40 -19.93
N ILE A 770 0.16 15.33 -20.43
CA ILE A 770 -1.30 15.16 -20.34
C ILE A 770 -1.72 14.91 -18.90
N ALA A 771 -1.10 13.97 -18.16
CA ALA A 771 -1.48 13.67 -16.78
C ALA A 771 -1.45 14.89 -15.85
N LEU A 772 -0.39 15.70 -15.98
CA LEU A 772 -0.20 16.92 -15.19
C LEU A 772 -0.99 18.09 -15.77
N GLY A 773 -0.81 18.38 -17.06
CA GLY A 773 -1.35 19.56 -17.73
C GLY A 773 -2.86 19.53 -17.93
N THR A 774 -3.43 18.32 -18.05
CA THR A 774 -4.89 18.15 -17.98
C THR A 774 -5.40 18.63 -16.64
N ASN A 775 -4.64 18.60 -15.52
CA ASN A 775 -5.12 18.86 -14.14
C ASN A 775 -5.06 20.32 -13.64
N SER A 776 -4.30 21.21 -14.29
CA SER A 776 -4.53 22.66 -14.16
C SER A 776 -5.73 23.10 -15.01
N ALA A 777 -5.83 22.50 -16.19
CA ALA A 777 -6.65 22.89 -17.32
C ALA A 777 -7.97 23.61 -16.99
N ALA A 778 -9.10 22.92 -16.81
CA ALA A 778 -10.38 23.59 -16.59
C ALA A 778 -10.65 24.07 -15.15
N PHE A 779 -9.64 24.08 -14.26
CA PHE A 779 -9.67 25.13 -13.25
C PHE A 779 -9.71 26.48 -14.00
N ILE A 780 -8.85 26.62 -15.01
CA ILE A 780 -8.81 27.78 -15.90
C ILE A 780 -10.12 27.92 -16.69
N ALA A 781 -10.82 26.87 -17.11
CA ALA A 781 -12.09 26.99 -17.85
C ALA A 781 -13.35 27.13 -17.00
N ARG A 782 -13.42 26.61 -15.77
CA ARG A 782 -14.47 26.97 -14.81
C ARG A 782 -14.42 28.48 -14.59
N VAL A 783 -13.20 29.00 -14.36
CA VAL A 783 -12.89 30.43 -14.26
C VAL A 783 -13.21 31.14 -15.59
N THR A 784 -12.67 30.71 -16.73
CA THR A 784 -12.88 31.33 -18.06
C THR A 784 -14.36 31.43 -18.39
N ARG A 785 -15.12 30.34 -18.23
CA ARG A 785 -16.57 30.31 -18.46
C ARG A 785 -17.29 31.30 -17.55
N SER A 786 -16.98 31.29 -16.25
CA SER A 786 -17.62 32.19 -15.28
C SER A 786 -17.34 33.65 -15.59
N SER A 787 -16.07 34.03 -15.74
CA SER A 787 -15.66 35.39 -16.07
C SER A 787 -16.18 35.82 -17.46
N MET A 788 -16.19 34.92 -18.45
CA MET A 788 -16.77 35.23 -19.76
C MET A 788 -18.27 35.48 -19.68
N LEU A 789 -19.04 34.69 -18.92
CA LEU A 789 -20.48 34.93 -18.76
C LEU A 789 -20.77 36.24 -18.03
N GLU A 790 -20.05 36.51 -16.94
CA GLU A 790 -20.12 37.77 -16.20
C GLU A 790 -19.82 38.96 -17.13
N ILE A 791 -18.70 38.93 -17.86
CA ILE A 791 -18.27 40.05 -18.70
C ILE A 791 -19.17 40.19 -19.95
N LEU A 792 -19.68 39.09 -20.52
CA LEU A 792 -20.63 39.13 -21.65
C LEU A 792 -21.98 39.73 -21.28
N SER A 793 -22.35 39.75 -19.99
CA SER A 793 -23.56 40.42 -19.49
C SER A 793 -23.42 41.95 -19.36
N GLN A 794 -22.20 42.49 -19.42
CA GLN A 794 -21.93 43.90 -19.14
C GLN A 794 -22.43 44.84 -20.25
N PRO A 795 -22.98 46.03 -19.92
CA PRO A 795 -23.60 46.94 -20.89
C PRO A 795 -22.71 47.31 -22.09
N PHE A 796 -21.39 47.40 -21.90
CA PHE A 796 -20.45 47.76 -22.98
C PHE A 796 -20.37 46.69 -24.08
N ILE A 797 -20.65 45.42 -23.79
CA ILE A 797 -20.73 44.35 -24.80
C ILE A 797 -21.98 44.52 -25.66
N THR A 798 -23.10 44.91 -25.06
CA THR A 798 -24.33 45.27 -25.79
C THR A 798 -24.09 46.49 -26.68
N THR A 799 -23.40 47.53 -26.19
CA THR A 799 -22.99 48.68 -27.00
C THR A 799 -22.06 48.30 -28.15
N ALA A 800 -21.14 47.35 -27.96
CA ALA A 800 -20.25 46.86 -29.01
C ALA A 800 -21.04 46.14 -30.13
N ARG A 801 -22.00 45.28 -29.76
CA ARG A 801 -22.89 44.59 -30.72
C ARG A 801 -23.79 45.58 -31.48
N ALA A 802 -24.33 46.59 -30.80
CA ALA A 802 -25.14 47.65 -31.43
C ALA A 802 -24.35 48.48 -32.46
N LYS A 803 -23.01 48.49 -32.39
CA LYS A 803 -22.12 49.09 -33.40
C LYS A 803 -21.74 48.12 -34.54
N GLY A 804 -22.46 47.02 -34.70
CA GLY A 804 -22.28 46.05 -35.80
C GLY A 804 -21.20 44.98 -35.59
N LEU A 805 -20.59 44.89 -34.40
CA LEU A 805 -19.61 43.84 -34.11
C LEU A 805 -20.31 42.48 -33.91
N THR A 806 -19.83 41.45 -34.60
CA THR A 806 -20.39 40.09 -34.48
C THR A 806 -20.25 39.57 -33.03
N PRO A 807 -21.12 38.63 -32.58
CA PRO A 807 -21.04 38.08 -31.22
C PRO A 807 -19.68 37.45 -30.89
N LEU A 808 -19.03 36.81 -31.87
CA LEU A 808 -17.71 36.21 -31.73
C LEU A 808 -16.61 37.27 -31.62
N THR A 809 -16.66 38.32 -32.45
CA THR A 809 -15.71 39.45 -32.38
C THR A 809 -15.84 40.19 -31.05
N ALA A 810 -17.06 40.42 -30.56
CA ALA A 810 -17.31 41.04 -29.26
C ALA A 810 -16.76 40.17 -28.11
N ALA A 811 -16.98 38.85 -28.15
CA ALA A 811 -16.47 37.94 -27.12
C ALA A 811 -14.94 37.88 -27.09
N ILE A 812 -14.27 37.63 -28.22
CA ILE A 812 -12.81 37.47 -28.27
C ILE A 812 -12.09 38.81 -28.02
N LYS A 813 -12.53 39.89 -28.68
CA LYS A 813 -11.79 41.17 -28.65
C LYS A 813 -12.07 42.02 -27.39
N HIS A 814 -13.24 41.85 -26.76
CA HIS A 814 -13.68 42.73 -25.66
C HIS A 814 -14.04 42.02 -24.35
N ALA A 815 -14.53 40.77 -24.37
CA ALA A 815 -14.80 40.04 -23.13
C ALA A 815 -13.58 39.24 -22.64
N LEU A 816 -12.97 38.45 -23.53
CA LEU A 816 -11.88 37.53 -23.20
C LEU A 816 -10.61 38.23 -22.70
N ARG A 817 -10.33 39.44 -23.23
CA ARG A 817 -9.23 40.29 -22.74
C ARG A 817 -9.38 40.66 -21.26
N ASN A 818 -10.62 40.83 -20.77
CA ASN A 818 -10.86 41.18 -19.37
C ASN A 818 -10.93 39.91 -18.49
N ALA A 819 -11.40 38.79 -19.05
CA ALA A 819 -11.40 37.48 -18.38
C ALA A 819 -9.97 36.95 -18.12
N LEU A 820 -8.96 37.43 -18.85
CA LEU A 820 -7.55 37.07 -18.69
C LEU A 820 -7.01 37.23 -17.27
N ILE A 821 -7.49 38.21 -16.49
CA ILE A 821 -6.85 38.61 -15.23
C ILE A 821 -6.82 37.42 -14.24
N PRO A 822 -7.96 36.83 -13.81
CA PRO A 822 -7.96 35.64 -12.94
C PRO A 822 -7.41 34.38 -13.62
N ILE A 823 -7.52 34.26 -14.95
CA ILE A 823 -6.91 33.17 -15.74
C ILE A 823 -5.38 33.16 -15.59
N THR A 824 -4.76 34.35 -15.62
CA THR A 824 -3.29 34.52 -15.57
C THR A 824 -2.75 34.26 -14.16
N THR A 825 -3.51 34.62 -13.11
CA THR A 825 -3.21 34.28 -11.71
C THR A 825 -2.99 32.78 -11.55
N LEU A 826 -3.93 32.01 -12.09
CA LEU A 826 -4.01 30.56 -11.94
C LEU A 826 -2.92 29.82 -12.72
N ILE A 827 -2.72 30.17 -14.00
CA ILE A 827 -1.60 29.67 -14.81
C ILE A 827 -0.26 29.93 -14.11
N GLY A 828 -0.14 31.07 -13.41
CA GLY A 828 0.98 31.40 -12.55
C GLY A 828 1.19 30.44 -11.38
N ILE A 829 0.13 30.17 -10.61
CA ILE A 829 0.16 29.26 -9.45
C ILE A 829 0.54 27.84 -9.90
N ASP A 830 -0.09 27.34 -10.97
CA ASP A 830 0.16 25.99 -11.49
C ASP A 830 1.58 25.85 -12.05
N MET A 831 2.07 26.84 -12.83
CA MET A 831 3.45 26.85 -13.32
C MET A 831 4.47 26.92 -12.17
N GLY A 832 4.20 27.71 -11.13
CA GLY A 832 5.04 27.78 -9.93
C GLY A 832 5.06 26.46 -9.14
N SER A 833 3.93 25.74 -9.10
CA SER A 833 3.82 24.42 -8.49
C SER A 833 4.59 23.36 -9.29
N TYR A 834 4.36 23.28 -10.60
CA TYR A 834 4.97 22.24 -11.46
C TYR A 834 6.48 22.39 -11.59
N LEU A 835 7.01 23.63 -11.61
CA LEU A 835 8.46 23.87 -11.65
C LEU A 835 9.19 23.55 -10.34
N ASN A 836 8.47 23.39 -9.22
CA ASN A 836 9.01 22.88 -7.96
C ASN A 836 9.23 21.34 -8.01
N GLY A 837 8.81 20.68 -9.09
CA GLY A 837 8.90 19.25 -9.30
C GLY A 837 7.58 18.54 -9.03
N SER A 838 6.95 17.99 -10.07
CA SER A 838 5.71 17.22 -9.97
C SER A 838 5.99 15.79 -9.47
N VAL A 839 6.41 15.66 -8.20
CA VAL A 839 6.97 14.44 -7.57
C VAL A 839 6.29 13.14 -7.99
N LEU A 840 4.95 13.07 -7.90
CA LEU A 840 4.18 11.88 -8.28
C LEU A 840 4.27 11.59 -9.79
N THR A 841 4.02 12.59 -10.64
CA THR A 841 4.12 12.47 -12.10
C THR A 841 5.55 12.07 -12.52
N GLU A 842 6.57 12.72 -11.98
CA GLU A 842 7.97 12.41 -12.30
C GLU A 842 8.40 11.02 -11.79
N THR A 843 7.81 10.53 -10.69
CA THR A 843 8.09 9.19 -10.17
C THR A 843 7.39 8.11 -11.00
N ILE A 844 6.08 8.24 -11.22
CA ILE A 844 5.25 7.28 -11.99
C ILE A 844 5.78 7.11 -13.41
N PHE A 845 6.03 8.22 -14.12
CA PHE A 845 6.59 8.18 -15.47
C PHE A 845 8.13 8.06 -15.50
N GLY A 846 8.80 7.87 -14.36
CA GLY A 846 10.26 7.73 -14.31
C GLY A 846 11.05 8.91 -14.91
N TRP A 847 10.47 10.11 -14.94
CA TRP A 847 11.06 11.33 -15.50
C TRP A 847 12.22 11.83 -14.62
N ASP A 848 13.36 12.17 -15.21
CA ASP A 848 14.52 12.64 -14.44
C ASP A 848 14.48 14.15 -14.19
N GLY A 849 13.49 14.56 -13.40
CA GLY A 849 13.26 15.94 -12.98
C GLY A 849 13.62 16.23 -11.51
N ILE A 850 13.26 17.42 -11.06
CA ILE A 850 13.52 17.95 -9.72
C ILE A 850 12.68 17.24 -8.65
N GLY A 851 11.43 16.92 -8.93
CA GLY A 851 10.53 16.25 -7.98
C GLY A 851 11.00 14.83 -7.68
N ARG A 852 11.41 14.09 -8.72
CA ARG A 852 12.04 12.77 -8.54
C ARG A 852 13.39 12.88 -7.80
N TYR A 853 14.19 13.89 -8.13
CA TYR A 853 15.46 14.14 -7.43
C TYR A 853 15.26 14.45 -5.94
N ALA A 854 14.30 15.32 -5.62
CA ALA A 854 13.90 15.63 -4.24
C ALA A 854 13.49 14.35 -3.48
N MET A 855 12.63 13.52 -4.07
CA MET A 855 12.19 12.26 -3.48
C MET A 855 13.36 11.31 -3.22
N THR A 856 14.30 11.16 -4.17
CA THR A 856 15.51 10.35 -3.94
C THR A 856 16.45 10.95 -2.89
N GLY A 857 16.47 12.27 -2.71
CA GLY A 857 17.20 12.94 -1.64
C GLY A 857 16.56 12.72 -0.26
N ILE A 858 15.23 12.76 -0.19
CA ILE A 858 14.44 12.49 1.03
C ILE A 858 14.64 11.03 1.48
N LEU A 859 14.38 10.06 0.60
CA LEU A 859 14.53 8.63 0.91
C LEU A 859 15.95 8.27 1.35
N LYS A 860 16.97 8.98 0.85
CA LYS A 860 18.38 8.77 1.19
C LYS A 860 18.90 9.72 2.29
N HIS A 861 18.07 10.57 2.89
CA HIS A 861 18.52 11.54 3.89
C HIS A 861 19.69 12.44 3.41
N ASP A 862 19.77 12.74 2.10
CA ASP A 862 20.82 13.58 1.51
C ASP A 862 20.49 15.06 1.76
N TYR A 863 20.78 15.55 2.98
CA TYR A 863 20.30 16.86 3.47
C TYR A 863 20.64 18.05 2.54
N PRO A 864 21.84 18.15 1.92
CA PRO A 864 22.13 19.17 0.91
C PRO A 864 21.21 19.09 -0.31
N VAL A 865 20.84 17.88 -0.76
CA VAL A 865 19.88 17.72 -1.87
C VAL A 865 18.50 18.21 -1.47
N ILE A 866 18.00 17.84 -0.29
CA ILE A 866 16.67 18.27 0.17
C ILE A 866 16.64 19.79 0.36
N LEU A 867 17.58 20.34 1.14
CA LEU A 867 17.64 21.75 1.50
C LEU A 867 17.94 22.64 0.29
N GLY A 868 18.81 22.19 -0.63
CA GLY A 868 19.08 22.86 -1.89
C GLY A 868 17.89 22.84 -2.84
N THR A 869 17.15 21.73 -2.91
CA THR A 869 15.98 21.61 -3.80
C THR A 869 14.82 22.48 -3.32
N VAL A 870 14.48 22.47 -2.02
CA VAL A 870 13.39 23.30 -1.49
C VAL A 870 13.72 24.80 -1.58
N LEU A 871 14.98 25.19 -1.34
CA LEU A 871 15.40 26.58 -1.51
C LEU A 871 15.38 27.04 -2.99
N PHE A 872 15.81 26.17 -3.90
CA PHE A 872 15.69 26.42 -5.34
C PHE A 872 14.22 26.57 -5.77
N GLY A 873 13.36 25.66 -5.30
CA GLY A 873 11.92 25.71 -5.52
C GLY A 873 11.26 27.00 -5.03
N ALA A 874 11.62 27.45 -3.83
CA ALA A 874 11.13 28.73 -3.29
C ALA A 874 11.59 29.94 -4.12
N ALA A 875 12.83 29.93 -4.62
CA ALA A 875 13.34 30.99 -5.51
C ALA A 875 12.63 30.98 -6.88
N VAL A 876 12.34 29.80 -7.43
CA VAL A 876 11.52 29.64 -8.65
C VAL A 876 10.09 30.13 -8.42
N PHE A 877 9.46 29.79 -7.29
CA PHE A 877 8.10 30.25 -6.96
C PHE A 877 8.03 31.78 -6.83
N VAL A 878 9.03 32.42 -6.22
CA VAL A 878 9.17 33.89 -6.20
C VAL A 878 9.26 34.46 -7.63
N ALA A 879 10.10 33.87 -8.49
CA ALA A 879 10.30 34.34 -9.86
C ALA A 879 9.01 34.22 -10.70
N VAL A 880 8.24 33.13 -10.54
CA VAL A 880 6.96 32.95 -11.23
C VAL A 880 5.91 33.96 -10.73
N ASN A 881 5.80 34.20 -9.43
CA ASN A 881 4.89 35.23 -8.90
C ASN A 881 5.23 36.63 -9.44
N LEU A 882 6.52 36.99 -9.52
CA LEU A 882 6.95 38.26 -10.12
C LEU A 882 6.60 38.35 -11.61
N LEU A 883 6.74 37.26 -12.37
CA LEU A 883 6.33 37.21 -13.78
C LEU A 883 4.81 37.42 -13.93
N VAL A 884 4.00 36.84 -13.04
CA VAL A 884 2.54 36.97 -13.02
C VAL A 884 2.10 38.39 -12.70
N ASP A 885 2.71 39.03 -11.69
CA ASP A 885 2.45 40.44 -11.36
C ASP A 885 2.72 41.37 -12.56
N LEU A 886 3.81 41.12 -13.29
CA LEU A 886 4.18 41.87 -14.50
C LEU A 886 3.21 41.62 -15.66
N LEU A 887 2.69 40.40 -15.81
CA LEU A 887 1.69 40.07 -16.84
C LEU A 887 0.37 40.82 -16.62
N TYR A 888 -0.12 40.99 -15.38
CA TYR A 888 -1.34 41.78 -15.12
C TYR A 888 -1.23 43.21 -15.68
N ALA A 889 -0.08 43.87 -15.49
CA ALA A 889 0.16 45.24 -15.94
C ALA A 889 0.25 45.38 -17.48
N ALA A 890 0.49 44.29 -18.21
CA ALA A 890 0.40 44.23 -19.66
C ALA A 890 -1.03 43.95 -20.15
N ILE A 891 -1.81 43.16 -19.38
CA ILE A 891 -3.17 42.73 -19.71
C ILE A 891 -4.16 43.90 -19.58
N ASP A 892 -4.26 44.49 -18.38
CA ASP A 892 -5.04 45.71 -18.13
C ASP A 892 -4.12 46.89 -17.72
N PRO A 893 -3.86 47.84 -18.65
CA PRO A 893 -3.02 49.00 -18.39
C PRO A 893 -3.64 50.02 -17.41
N ARG A 894 -4.84 49.76 -16.86
CA ARG A 894 -5.49 50.54 -15.79
C ARG A 894 -5.15 50.08 -14.37
N ILE A 895 -4.56 48.89 -14.21
CA ILE A 895 -4.07 48.43 -12.91
C ILE A 895 -2.83 49.26 -12.54
N GLU A 896 -3.02 50.33 -11.77
CA GLU A 896 -1.92 50.99 -11.07
C GLU A 896 -1.42 50.05 -9.97
N LEU A 897 -0.22 49.47 -10.14
CA LEU A 897 0.46 48.68 -9.11
C LEU A 897 0.93 49.58 -7.95
N GLN A 898 -0.04 49.92 -7.09
CA GLN A 898 -0.03 50.91 -6.00
C GLN A 898 0.38 52.34 -6.38
N LYS A 899 -0.64 53.20 -6.50
CA LYS A 899 -0.68 54.44 -5.72
C LYS A 899 -1.54 54.24 -4.47
N GLU A 900 -0.92 53.68 -3.44
CA GLU A 900 -1.38 53.84 -2.06
C GLU A 900 -0.26 54.51 -1.25
N LYS A 901 -0.63 55.17 -0.16
CA LYS A 901 0.22 56.10 0.60
C LYS A 901 0.99 55.41 1.72
#